data_AF-A0A817BL49-F1
#
_entry.id   AF-A0A817BL49-F1
#
_cell.length_a   1.000
_cell.length_b   1.000
_cell.length_c   1.000
_cell.angle_alpha   90.00
_cell.angle_beta   90.00
_cell.angle_gamma   90.00
#
_symmetry.space_group_name_H-M   'P 1'
#
loop_
_entity.id
_entity.type
_entity.pdbx_description
1 polymer ?
#
loop_
_entity_poly.entity_id
_entity_poly.type
_entity_poly.pdbx_seq_one_letter_code
_entity_poly.pdbx_strand_id
1 'polypeptide(L)'
;MESKNVVSIPQVINAEERSSTMKRDTIRKIEIDMQKKWTDEKIFEVNAPNKWMDNSQKYFATFPYPYMNGRLHLGHTFSLSKCEACADKLKREMQEYGYPPHFPNDEEIDNDDEKNSTVNSTSQDIQIENKSKGKKSKTVAKMGTEKFQWQIMRSLGIETDEEIKEFANAQHWLTYFPPLVKHDLESMGLKVDWRRSFVTTDINPFYDSFIRWQFHHLKAGGKIQFGKRYTIYSPLDNQPCMDHDRSKGEGVGPQEYTLIKLRIHDDYIPEKLKDHDISAGVYLVASTLRPETMYGQTNCWLHPNIRYVAIKTRNHGIFICTRRAARNLSYQDFTFDHGQFTILAEFLGSELFGLPLNAPLSVNQTIYVLPMLTIKEDKGTGVVTSVPSDSADDFMALCDLMKKIQLREKYSIQDKMVLPFEPIPIIQLEPYGNLSAPIICSQLNIQSQNDHEKLAIAKEELYKKGFYDGILLVGKYAQTKVVDAKKLIRDELITSGQACVYYEPEQKVISRSGDECVVALCDQWFVDYGNEVWKTDARHVLEQLNVFNDETRKNFEVTIDWLHEHACSRSYGLGTKVPWDEQYLIESLSDSTIYMAYYTVAHLLQAPDSFDGKKIGSANIHPSQMTIDVWNYIFFTDVLYSSLNTDISQSTLDRLRNEFQYWYPVDLRSSGKDLVPNHLTYSLYNHVALWPKKEDNRWPKAFRANGHLRLNDEKVHN
;
A
#
# COMPACT_ATOMS: atom_id res chain seq x y z
N MET A 1 28.86 22.98 -61.98
CA MET A 1 28.71 21.76 -62.80
C MET A 1 28.60 20.59 -61.84
N GLU A 2 27.70 19.66 -62.17
CA GLU A 2 27.49 18.33 -61.55
C GLU A 2 26.91 18.30 -60.13
N SER A 3 25.94 17.48 -59.76
CA SER A 3 24.92 16.70 -60.49
C SER A 3 23.96 16.21 -59.40
N LYS A 4 22.66 16.54 -59.50
CA LYS A 4 21.63 16.02 -58.60
C LYS A 4 21.43 14.52 -58.90
N ASN A 5 21.88 13.64 -58.01
CA ASN A 5 21.45 12.24 -58.01
C ASN A 5 20.08 12.13 -57.34
N VAL A 6 19.05 12.14 -58.17
CA VAL A 6 17.68 11.77 -57.82
C VAL A 6 17.65 10.26 -57.65
N VAL A 7 17.34 9.78 -56.44
CA VAL A 7 16.99 8.37 -56.22
C VAL A 7 15.65 8.10 -56.88
N SER A 8 15.68 7.31 -57.94
CA SER A 8 14.50 6.88 -58.71
C SER A 8 13.59 5.99 -57.86
N ILE A 9 12.33 6.38 -57.74
CA ILE A 9 11.24 5.54 -57.20
C ILE A 9 10.82 4.57 -58.31
N PRO A 10 10.77 3.24 -58.08
CA PRO A 10 10.20 2.32 -59.06
C PRO A 10 8.68 2.51 -59.12
N GLN A 11 8.20 3.09 -60.23
CA GLN A 11 6.79 2.99 -60.63
C GLN A 11 6.64 1.80 -61.56
N VAL A 12 6.26 0.63 -61.03
CA VAL A 12 5.22 -0.26 -61.59
C VAL A 12 4.75 -1.15 -60.43
N ILE A 13 3.53 -0.96 -59.95
CA ILE A 13 2.83 -1.96 -59.15
C ILE A 13 1.50 -2.22 -59.87
N ASN A 14 1.35 -3.44 -60.37
CA ASN A 14 0.11 -3.96 -60.94
C ASN A 14 -1.04 -3.81 -59.92
N ALA A 15 -2.23 -3.51 -60.41
CA ALA A 15 -3.40 -3.18 -59.60
C ALA A 15 -4.13 -4.41 -59.00
N GLU A 16 -3.49 -5.57 -58.94
CA GLU A 16 -4.07 -6.80 -58.39
C GLU A 16 -3.32 -7.15 -57.09
N GLU A 17 -4.07 -7.27 -55.99
CA GLU A 17 -3.62 -7.45 -54.58
C GLU A 17 -3.18 -6.20 -53.79
N ARG A 18 -4.04 -5.17 -53.70
CA ARG A 18 -3.95 -4.23 -52.58
C ARG A 18 -4.52 -4.87 -51.31
N SER A 19 -3.66 -5.59 -50.58
CA SER A 19 -3.92 -5.93 -49.17
C SER A 19 -4.13 -4.64 -48.37
N SER A 20 -5.16 -4.61 -47.52
CA SER A 20 -5.44 -3.48 -46.62
C SER A 20 -4.29 -3.17 -45.65
N THR A 21 -3.27 -4.03 -45.55
CA THR A 21 -2.10 -3.88 -44.67
C THR A 21 -0.84 -3.34 -45.35
N MET A 22 -0.80 -3.23 -46.68
CA MET A 22 0.45 -2.95 -47.45
C MET A 22 1.20 -1.69 -46.99
N LYS A 23 0.48 -0.62 -46.60
CA LYS A 23 1.09 0.61 -46.08
C LYS A 23 1.80 0.39 -44.74
N ARG A 24 1.16 -0.34 -43.82
CA ARG A 24 1.74 -0.72 -42.52
C ARG A 24 3.01 -1.54 -42.73
N ASP A 25 2.93 -2.53 -43.62
CA ASP A 25 4.03 -3.47 -43.88
C ASP A 25 5.25 -2.75 -44.50
N THR A 26 5.00 -1.75 -45.35
CA THR A 26 6.05 -0.90 -45.91
C THR A 26 6.76 -0.07 -44.83
N ILE A 27 6.01 0.55 -43.91
CA ILE A 27 6.58 1.31 -42.79
C ILE A 27 7.40 0.39 -41.88
N ARG A 28 6.86 -0.80 -41.55
CA ARG A 28 7.56 -1.80 -40.73
C ARG A 28 8.90 -2.23 -41.32
N LYS A 29 8.97 -2.40 -42.64
CA LYS A 29 10.25 -2.71 -43.31
C LYS A 29 11.27 -1.58 -43.15
N ILE A 30 10.85 -0.33 -43.34
CA ILE A 30 11.71 0.84 -43.16
C ILE A 30 12.19 0.97 -41.70
N GLU A 31 11.30 0.72 -40.73
CA GLU A 31 11.64 0.72 -39.30
C GLU A 31 12.76 -0.27 -39.00
N ILE A 32 12.62 -1.52 -39.44
CA ILE A 32 13.62 -2.58 -39.23
C ILE A 32 14.97 -2.21 -39.86
N ASP A 33 14.96 -1.73 -41.11
CA ASP A 33 16.19 -1.34 -41.83
C ASP A 33 16.92 -0.20 -41.10
N MET A 34 16.18 0.79 -40.60
CA MET A 34 16.77 1.93 -39.87
C MET A 34 17.24 1.55 -38.46
N GLN A 35 16.49 0.73 -37.73
CA GLN A 35 16.87 0.23 -36.40
C GLN A 35 18.16 -0.59 -36.47
N LYS A 36 18.28 -1.46 -37.49
CA LYS A 36 19.52 -2.20 -37.75
C LYS A 36 20.68 -1.24 -37.99
N LYS A 37 20.48 -0.23 -38.85
CA LYS A 37 21.52 0.77 -39.13
C LYS A 37 21.96 1.52 -37.86
N TRP A 38 21.02 1.97 -37.03
CA TRP A 38 21.33 2.67 -35.77
C TRP A 38 22.10 1.79 -34.79
N THR A 39 21.77 0.50 -34.74
CA THR A 39 22.45 -0.49 -33.89
C THR A 39 23.87 -0.76 -34.39
N ASP A 40 24.03 -0.99 -35.69
CA ASP A 40 25.33 -1.25 -36.33
C ASP A 40 26.28 -0.03 -36.19
N GLU A 41 25.75 1.19 -36.31
CA GLU A 41 26.49 2.45 -36.20
C GLU A 41 26.65 2.95 -34.75
N LYS A 42 25.97 2.34 -33.77
CA LYS A 42 26.03 2.68 -32.33
C LYS A 42 25.75 4.16 -32.03
N ILE A 43 24.88 4.81 -32.81
CA ILE A 43 24.71 6.27 -32.80
C ILE A 43 24.13 6.84 -31.49
N PHE A 44 23.54 5.99 -30.65
CA PHE A 44 22.97 6.37 -29.35
C PHE A 44 23.88 6.00 -28.16
N GLU A 45 25.03 5.38 -28.40
CA GLU A 45 26.05 5.15 -27.37
C GLU A 45 26.82 6.46 -27.10
N VAL A 46 26.56 7.09 -25.96
CA VAL A 46 27.18 8.37 -25.59
C VAL A 46 28.09 8.21 -24.37
N ASN A 47 29.29 8.77 -24.46
CA ASN A 47 30.24 8.88 -23.35
C ASN A 47 30.43 10.34 -22.99
N ALA A 48 30.73 10.64 -21.72
CA ALA A 48 31.10 11.97 -21.30
C ALA A 48 32.41 12.41 -21.98
N PRO A 49 32.56 13.69 -22.36
CA PRO A 49 33.81 14.21 -22.90
C PRO A 49 34.92 14.15 -21.83
N ASN A 50 36.18 14.12 -22.25
CA ASN A 50 37.36 14.00 -21.37
C ASN A 50 37.52 15.13 -20.33
N LYS A 51 36.73 16.22 -20.42
CA LYS A 51 36.65 17.30 -19.42
C LYS A 51 35.20 17.72 -19.22
N TRP A 52 34.73 17.68 -17.98
CA TRP A 52 33.37 18.05 -17.54
C TRP A 52 33.04 19.56 -17.59
N MET A 53 34.01 20.43 -17.91
CA MET A 53 33.83 21.89 -17.80
C MET A 53 32.85 22.50 -18.81
N ASP A 54 32.40 21.74 -19.81
CA ASP A 54 31.36 22.18 -20.75
C ASP A 54 30.11 21.29 -20.66
N ASN A 55 29.25 21.58 -19.69
CA ASN A 55 27.94 20.94 -19.53
C ASN A 55 26.85 21.60 -20.40
N SER A 56 27.20 22.51 -21.34
CA SER A 56 26.22 23.31 -22.10
C SER A 56 25.40 22.51 -23.11
N GLN A 57 25.86 21.31 -23.48
CA GLN A 57 25.21 20.45 -24.48
C GLN A 57 24.58 19.16 -23.91
N LYS A 58 24.65 18.94 -22.60
CA LYS A 58 24.14 17.70 -21.99
C LYS A 58 22.63 17.79 -21.73
N TYR A 59 21.92 16.68 -21.96
CA TYR A 59 20.51 16.53 -21.59
C TYR A 59 20.24 15.11 -21.09
N PHE A 60 20.13 14.97 -19.76
CA PHE A 60 19.94 13.70 -19.09
C PHE A 60 18.47 13.52 -18.67
N ALA A 61 17.73 12.80 -19.51
CA ALA A 61 16.35 12.44 -19.26
C ALA A 61 16.25 11.00 -18.76
N THR A 62 15.38 10.77 -17.77
CA THR A 62 15.15 9.44 -17.20
C THR A 62 13.67 9.12 -17.12
N PHE A 63 13.40 7.82 -17.13
CA PHE A 63 12.09 7.23 -16.95
C PHE A 63 12.17 6.26 -15.75
N PRO A 64 11.21 6.25 -14.80
CA PRO A 64 11.13 5.25 -13.74
C PRO A 64 11.25 3.85 -14.35
N TYR A 65 12.23 3.03 -13.96
CA TYR A 65 12.40 1.75 -14.65
C TYR A 65 11.09 0.96 -14.54
N PRO A 66 10.58 0.42 -15.66
CA PRO A 66 9.50 -0.54 -15.59
C PRO A 66 10.02 -1.71 -14.79
N TYR A 67 9.12 -2.48 -14.24
CA TYR A 67 9.55 -3.68 -13.60
C TYR A 67 9.16 -4.91 -14.42
N MET A 68 9.68 -6.07 -14.04
CA MET A 68 9.97 -7.17 -14.97
C MET A 68 9.06 -8.39 -14.77
N ASN A 69 7.80 -8.18 -14.40
CA ASN A 69 6.83 -9.24 -14.11
C ASN A 69 5.94 -9.61 -15.31
N GLY A 70 6.37 -9.25 -16.53
CA GLY A 70 5.61 -9.39 -17.75
C GLY A 70 6.18 -8.52 -18.87
N ARG A 71 5.52 -8.51 -20.03
CA ARG A 71 5.82 -7.55 -21.11
C ARG A 71 5.29 -6.15 -20.76
N LEU A 72 5.88 -5.13 -21.38
CA LEU A 72 5.35 -3.77 -21.27
C LEU A 72 4.01 -3.69 -22.00
N HIS A 73 2.92 -3.43 -21.27
CA HIS A 73 1.64 -2.96 -21.83
C HIS A 73 1.69 -1.47 -22.21
N LEU A 74 0.64 -0.97 -22.89
CA LEU A 74 0.56 0.41 -23.39
C LEU A 74 0.76 1.52 -22.33
N GLY A 75 0.39 1.26 -21.07
CA GLY A 75 0.73 2.14 -19.93
C GLY A 75 1.93 1.70 -19.07
N HIS A 76 2.63 0.60 -19.40
CA HIS A 76 3.31 -0.24 -18.39
C HIS A 76 4.72 0.16 -18.19
N THR A 77 4.84 0.72 -17.05
CA THR A 77 6.09 1.12 -16.51
C THR A 77 6.00 0.68 -15.05
N PHE A 78 5.96 -0.65 -14.76
CA PHE A 78 5.46 -1.18 -13.46
C PHE A 78 5.91 -2.61 -12.96
N SER A 79 5.77 -2.92 -11.62
CA SER A 79 6.44 -3.69 -10.48
C SER A 79 7.19 -5.09 -10.50
N LEU A 80 8.38 -5.23 -9.83
CA LEU A 80 9.34 -6.39 -9.86
C LEU A 80 9.03 -7.38 -8.73
N SER A 81 8.50 -6.90 -7.60
CA SER A 81 8.01 -7.73 -6.50
C SER A 81 6.90 -8.69 -6.94
N LYS A 82 6.20 -8.36 -8.03
CA LYS A 82 5.22 -9.24 -8.66
C LYS A 82 5.83 -10.56 -9.15
N CYS A 83 7.13 -10.61 -9.50
CA CYS A 83 7.75 -11.84 -10.02
C CYS A 83 7.74 -12.96 -8.99
N GLU A 84 8.14 -12.69 -7.74
CA GLU A 84 8.15 -13.69 -6.66
C GLU A 84 6.74 -14.18 -6.36
N ALA A 85 5.78 -13.25 -6.22
CA ALA A 85 4.42 -13.64 -5.89
C ALA A 85 3.71 -14.36 -7.06
N CYS A 86 4.05 -14.06 -8.32
CA CYS A 86 3.60 -14.87 -9.46
C CYS A 86 4.26 -16.26 -9.48
N ALA A 87 5.54 -16.36 -9.11
CA ALA A 87 6.25 -17.62 -9.01
C ALA A 87 5.65 -18.54 -7.93
N ASP A 88 5.31 -18.01 -6.76
CA ASP A 88 4.64 -18.78 -5.71
C ASP A 88 3.23 -19.21 -6.11
N LYS A 89 2.49 -18.37 -6.83
CA LYS A 89 1.18 -18.74 -7.37
C LYS A 89 1.31 -19.92 -8.33
N LEU A 90 2.33 -19.95 -9.19
CA LEU A 90 2.62 -21.11 -10.05
C LEU A 90 3.00 -22.36 -9.24
N LYS A 91 3.83 -22.23 -8.17
CA LYS A 91 4.14 -23.35 -7.26
C LYS A 91 2.88 -23.93 -6.63
N ARG A 92 2.01 -23.06 -6.09
CA ARG A 92 0.75 -23.44 -5.44
C ARG A 92 -0.20 -24.10 -6.42
N GLU A 93 -0.38 -23.52 -7.61
CA GLU A 93 -1.22 -24.10 -8.66
C GLU A 93 -0.76 -25.50 -9.06
N MET A 94 0.56 -25.75 -9.17
CA MET A 94 1.08 -27.10 -9.42
C MET A 94 0.85 -28.07 -8.25
N GLN A 95 0.91 -27.58 -7.01
CA GLN A 95 0.68 -28.39 -5.82
C GLN A 95 -0.80 -28.77 -5.64
N GLU A 96 -1.71 -27.84 -5.90
CA GLU A 96 -3.15 -28.00 -5.70
C GLU A 96 -3.83 -28.72 -6.87
N TYR A 97 -3.41 -28.47 -8.11
CA TYR A 97 -4.09 -28.94 -9.32
C TYR A 97 -3.25 -29.91 -10.17
N GLY A 98 -2.04 -30.29 -9.72
CA GLY A 98 -1.14 -31.20 -10.43
C GLY A 98 -0.24 -30.51 -11.47
N TYR A 99 0.53 -31.29 -12.23
CA TYR A 99 1.40 -30.80 -13.31
C TYR A 99 1.22 -31.61 -14.60
N PRO A 100 0.87 -30.97 -15.73
CA PRO A 100 0.40 -29.58 -15.83
C PRO A 100 -0.91 -29.37 -15.02
N PRO A 101 -1.19 -28.17 -14.48
CA PRO A 101 -2.36 -27.94 -13.64
C PRO A 101 -3.68 -28.23 -14.36
N HIS A 102 -4.56 -29.00 -13.71
CA HIS A 102 -5.93 -29.24 -14.16
C HIS A 102 -6.91 -28.43 -13.30
N PHE A 103 -7.22 -27.22 -13.77
CA PHE A 103 -8.14 -26.32 -13.06
C PHE A 103 -9.61 -26.77 -13.21
N PRO A 104 -10.43 -26.60 -12.17
CA PRO A 104 -11.87 -26.82 -12.25
C PRO A 104 -12.55 -25.90 -13.28
N ASN A 105 -13.65 -26.35 -13.89
CA ASN A 105 -14.40 -25.55 -14.85
C ASN A 105 -15.09 -24.35 -14.17
N ASP A 106 -15.35 -23.27 -14.91
CA ASP A 106 -16.00 -22.06 -14.35
C ASP A 106 -17.33 -22.36 -13.64
N GLU A 107 -18.12 -23.34 -14.13
CA GLU A 107 -19.35 -23.79 -13.48
C GLU A 107 -19.11 -24.59 -12.18
N GLU A 108 -17.97 -25.26 -12.03
CA GLU A 108 -17.61 -25.99 -10.79
C GLU A 108 -17.06 -25.04 -9.73
N ILE A 109 -16.32 -24.00 -10.15
CA ILE A 109 -15.82 -22.93 -9.28
C ILE A 109 -16.98 -22.08 -8.74
N ASP A 110 -17.94 -21.70 -9.60
CA ASP A 110 -19.12 -20.94 -9.15
C ASP A 110 -20.01 -21.78 -8.21
N ASN A 111 -20.04 -23.11 -8.35
CA ASN A 111 -20.76 -24.01 -7.43
C ASN A 111 -20.05 -24.25 -6.09
N ASP A 112 -18.71 -24.24 -6.05
CA ASP A 112 -17.95 -24.31 -4.79
C ASP A 112 -17.88 -22.93 -4.09
N ASP A 113 -17.84 -21.85 -4.86
CA ASP A 113 -18.07 -20.50 -4.34
C ASP A 113 -19.51 -20.39 -3.83
N GLU A 114 -20.56 -20.84 -4.52
CA GLU A 114 -21.96 -20.84 -4.01
C GLU A 114 -22.17 -21.74 -2.77
N LYS A 115 -21.47 -22.88 -2.67
CA LYS A 115 -21.51 -23.72 -1.46
C LYS A 115 -20.75 -23.13 -0.28
N ASN A 116 -19.74 -22.28 -0.51
CA ASN A 116 -19.06 -21.50 0.52
C ASN A 116 -19.60 -20.05 0.68
N SER A 117 -20.52 -19.60 -0.17
CA SER A 117 -21.09 -18.25 -0.18
C SER A 117 -22.62 -18.20 -0.09
N THR A 118 -23.26 -19.27 0.37
CA THR A 118 -24.69 -19.26 0.72
C THR A 118 -25.02 -18.48 2.00
N VAL A 119 -24.13 -17.57 2.44
CA VAL A 119 -24.46 -16.50 3.38
C VAL A 119 -23.79 -15.20 2.92
N ASN A 120 -24.64 -14.25 2.50
CA ASN A 120 -24.39 -12.81 2.30
C ASN A 120 -23.85 -12.32 0.95
N SER A 121 -24.78 -12.08 0.02
CA SER A 121 -24.60 -11.13 -1.10
C SER A 121 -25.77 -10.14 -1.19
N THR A 122 -25.83 -9.19 -0.26
CA THR A 122 -26.50 -7.89 -0.49
C THR A 122 -25.56 -6.78 -0.01
N SER A 123 -24.77 -6.25 -0.94
CA SER A 123 -24.03 -4.99 -0.75
C SER A 123 -24.20 -4.20 -2.04
N GLN A 124 -25.09 -3.21 -1.97
CA GLN A 124 -25.30 -2.21 -3.01
C GLN A 124 -24.17 -1.18 -2.93
N ASP A 125 -23.32 -1.16 -3.95
CA ASP A 125 -22.41 -0.04 -4.21
C ASP A 125 -23.17 1.10 -4.88
N ILE A 126 -23.09 2.28 -4.27
CA ILE A 126 -23.61 3.54 -4.80
C ILE A 126 -22.70 3.96 -5.97
N GLN A 127 -23.16 3.73 -7.20
CA GLN A 127 -22.62 4.35 -8.40
C GLN A 127 -23.21 5.75 -8.57
N ILE A 128 -22.35 6.75 -8.74
CA ILE A 128 -22.70 8.10 -9.18
C ILE A 128 -23.24 7.99 -10.61
N GLU A 129 -24.56 8.18 -10.78
CA GLU A 129 -25.24 8.19 -12.08
C GLU A 129 -24.76 9.38 -12.94
N ASN A 130 -24.02 9.09 -14.01
CA ASN A 130 -24.00 9.94 -15.20
C ASN A 130 -25.00 9.39 -16.21
N LYS A 131 -26.08 10.14 -16.44
CA LYS A 131 -27.13 9.84 -17.42
C LYS A 131 -26.60 9.91 -18.85
N SER A 132 -26.42 8.74 -19.47
CA SER A 132 -26.60 8.59 -20.92
C SER A 132 -26.99 7.13 -21.24
N LYS A 133 -28.29 6.90 -21.45
CA LYS A 133 -28.84 5.63 -21.95
C LYS A 133 -28.46 5.45 -23.42
N GLY A 134 -27.68 4.42 -23.73
CA GLY A 134 -27.48 3.96 -25.11
C GLY A 134 -26.42 2.84 -25.26
N LYS A 135 -26.89 1.61 -25.53
CA LYS A 135 -26.13 0.45 -26.09
C LYS A 135 -25.12 -0.28 -25.17
N LYS A 136 -25.60 -0.96 -24.13
CA LYS A 136 -24.88 -2.02 -23.37
C LYS A 136 -25.05 -3.42 -23.99
N SER A 137 -24.58 -3.67 -25.21
CA SER A 137 -24.65 -5.03 -25.80
C SER A 137 -23.36 -5.52 -26.48
N LYS A 138 -22.27 -4.73 -26.46
CA LYS A 138 -20.97 -5.16 -27.01
C LYS A 138 -19.79 -5.03 -26.04
N THR A 139 -20.01 -4.48 -24.85
CA THR A 139 -18.92 -4.09 -23.92
C THR A 139 -18.57 -5.16 -22.87
N VAL A 140 -19.40 -6.20 -22.69
CA VAL A 140 -19.14 -7.24 -21.67
C VAL A 140 -18.12 -8.30 -22.15
N ALA A 141 -17.82 -8.38 -23.45
CA ALA A 141 -16.99 -9.43 -24.03
C ALA A 141 -15.46 -9.19 -23.98
N LYS A 142 -14.97 -8.23 -23.18
CA LYS A 142 -13.53 -7.85 -23.15
C LYS A 142 -12.99 -7.51 -21.74
N MET A 143 -13.43 -8.23 -20.71
CA MET A 143 -12.65 -8.33 -19.46
C MET A 143 -11.93 -9.68 -19.52
N GLY A 144 -10.62 -9.72 -19.23
CA GLY A 144 -9.81 -10.95 -19.29
C GLY A 144 -10.46 -12.11 -18.56
N THR A 145 -10.60 -13.25 -19.24
CA THR A 145 -11.30 -14.46 -18.76
C THR A 145 -10.43 -15.38 -17.90
N GLU A 146 -9.16 -15.06 -17.69
CA GLU A 146 -8.19 -15.96 -17.06
C GLU A 146 -8.09 -15.73 -15.54
N LYS A 147 -8.43 -16.77 -14.76
CA LYS A 147 -8.45 -16.73 -13.28
C LYS A 147 -7.11 -17.17 -12.67
N PHE A 148 -6.39 -18.07 -13.35
CA PHE A 148 -5.16 -18.70 -12.84
C PHE A 148 -3.89 -18.11 -13.46
N GLN A 149 -2.78 -18.11 -12.71
CA GLN A 149 -1.50 -17.58 -13.19
C GLN A 149 -0.96 -18.40 -14.36
N TRP A 150 -1.12 -19.72 -14.33
CA TRP A 150 -0.73 -20.59 -15.44
C TRP A 150 -1.40 -20.20 -16.77
N GLN A 151 -2.69 -19.85 -16.73
CA GLN A 151 -3.42 -19.36 -17.90
C GLN A 151 -2.85 -18.03 -18.40
N ILE A 152 -2.56 -17.10 -17.47
CA ILE A 152 -1.91 -15.82 -17.78
C ILE A 152 -0.55 -16.03 -18.45
N MET A 153 0.24 -17.00 -18.00
CA MET A 153 1.53 -17.31 -18.64
C MET A 153 1.34 -17.80 -20.09
N ARG A 154 0.31 -18.61 -20.35
CA ARG A 154 -0.04 -19.03 -21.73
C ARG A 154 -0.51 -17.86 -22.59
N SER A 155 -1.34 -16.95 -22.07
CA SER A 155 -1.79 -15.78 -22.84
C SER A 155 -0.67 -14.76 -23.12
N LEU A 156 0.40 -14.77 -22.31
CA LEU A 156 1.64 -14.06 -22.60
C LEU A 156 2.48 -14.68 -23.73
N GLY A 157 2.05 -15.81 -24.29
CA GLY A 157 2.70 -16.51 -25.40
C GLY A 157 3.78 -17.51 -24.98
N ILE A 158 3.75 -17.99 -23.72
CA ILE A 158 4.63 -19.06 -23.26
C ILE A 158 3.93 -20.38 -23.55
N GLU A 159 4.39 -21.08 -24.60
CA GLU A 159 3.61 -22.14 -25.25
C GLU A 159 3.67 -23.50 -24.53
N THR A 160 4.75 -23.77 -23.79
CA THR A 160 4.98 -25.10 -23.18
C THR A 160 4.83 -25.08 -21.66
N ASP A 161 4.26 -26.14 -21.11
CA ASP A 161 4.10 -26.30 -19.66
C ASP A 161 5.47 -26.42 -18.96
N GLU A 162 6.46 -27.00 -19.63
CA GLU A 162 7.85 -27.06 -19.18
C GLU A 162 8.47 -25.67 -19.01
N GLU A 163 8.21 -24.75 -19.94
CA GLU A 163 8.72 -23.38 -19.85
C GLU A 163 7.99 -22.59 -18.76
N ILE A 164 6.65 -22.73 -18.64
CA ILE A 164 5.87 -22.10 -17.57
C ILE A 164 6.35 -22.57 -16.19
N LYS A 165 6.70 -23.85 -16.05
CA LYS A 165 7.23 -24.42 -14.79
C LYS A 165 8.46 -23.67 -14.27
N GLU A 166 9.36 -23.25 -15.16
CA GLU A 166 10.58 -22.53 -14.76
C GLU A 166 10.27 -21.18 -14.09
N PHE A 167 9.13 -20.56 -14.41
CA PHE A 167 8.66 -19.34 -13.75
C PHE A 167 8.17 -19.57 -12.32
N ALA A 168 8.06 -20.82 -11.85
CA ALA A 168 7.94 -21.09 -10.42
C ALA A 168 9.22 -20.69 -9.65
N ASN A 169 10.35 -20.47 -10.34
CA ASN A 169 11.51 -19.80 -9.77
C ASN A 169 11.50 -18.31 -10.13
N ALA A 170 11.39 -17.43 -9.14
CA ALA A 170 11.37 -15.99 -9.35
C ALA A 170 12.61 -15.44 -10.05
N GLN A 171 13.78 -16.10 -9.91
CA GLN A 171 15.00 -15.69 -10.63
C GLN A 171 14.88 -15.89 -12.15
N HIS A 172 14.08 -16.85 -12.62
CA HIS A 172 13.89 -17.08 -14.05
C HIS A 172 13.27 -15.86 -14.74
N TRP A 173 12.36 -15.16 -14.07
CA TRP A 173 11.73 -13.92 -14.53
C TRP A 173 12.77 -12.83 -14.85
N LEU A 174 13.80 -12.72 -14.00
CA LEU A 174 14.88 -11.74 -14.13
C LEU A 174 15.79 -12.00 -15.33
N THR A 175 15.77 -13.22 -15.89
CA THR A 175 16.52 -13.58 -17.08
C THR A 175 15.65 -13.64 -18.33
N TYR A 176 14.35 -13.88 -18.18
CA TYR A 176 13.42 -14.04 -19.31
C TYR A 176 12.87 -12.71 -19.83
N PHE A 177 12.29 -11.88 -18.95
CA PHE A 177 11.61 -10.65 -19.37
C PHE A 177 12.53 -9.49 -19.76
N PRO A 178 13.66 -9.20 -19.09
CA PRO A 178 14.48 -8.05 -19.45
C PRO A 178 15.00 -8.05 -20.89
N PRO A 179 15.48 -9.18 -21.47
CA PRO A 179 15.84 -9.24 -22.88
C PRO A 179 14.65 -8.97 -23.82
N LEU A 180 13.45 -9.49 -23.50
CA LEU A 180 12.24 -9.25 -24.29
C LEU A 180 11.81 -7.78 -24.24
N VAL A 181 11.85 -7.17 -23.06
CA VAL A 181 11.54 -5.73 -22.90
C VAL A 181 12.53 -4.87 -23.68
N LYS A 182 13.83 -5.18 -23.63
CA LYS A 182 14.83 -4.49 -24.46
C LYS A 182 14.47 -4.62 -25.94
N HIS A 183 14.18 -5.84 -26.41
CA HIS A 183 13.80 -6.08 -27.80
C HIS A 183 12.56 -5.29 -28.23
N ASP A 184 11.53 -5.24 -27.38
CA ASP A 184 10.28 -4.51 -27.64
C ASP A 184 10.56 -2.99 -27.75
N LEU A 185 11.43 -2.45 -26.90
CA LEU A 185 11.83 -1.03 -26.91
C LEU A 185 12.77 -0.68 -28.08
N GLU A 186 13.67 -1.58 -28.47
CA GLU A 186 14.49 -1.47 -29.69
C GLU A 186 13.61 -1.48 -30.93
N SER A 187 12.61 -2.36 -30.97
CA SER A 187 11.60 -2.45 -32.03
C SER A 187 10.68 -1.22 -32.11
N MET A 188 10.53 -0.48 -31.00
CA MET A 188 9.89 0.84 -30.99
C MET A 188 10.81 1.94 -31.54
N GLY A 189 12.13 1.72 -31.57
CA GLY A 189 13.12 2.69 -32.02
C GLY A 189 13.49 3.74 -30.98
N LEU A 190 13.48 3.39 -29.68
CA LEU A 190 13.92 4.31 -28.63
C LEU A 190 15.42 4.64 -28.75
N LYS A 191 15.75 5.90 -28.45
CA LYS A 191 17.14 6.41 -28.47
C LYS A 191 17.82 6.17 -27.12
N VAL A 192 18.11 4.92 -26.82
CA VAL A 192 18.67 4.49 -25.51
C VAL A 192 20.10 3.99 -25.68
N ASP A 193 20.98 4.38 -24.76
CA ASP A 193 22.30 3.76 -24.60
C ASP A 193 22.16 2.44 -23.81
N TRP A 194 21.97 1.33 -24.54
CA TRP A 194 21.72 0.01 -23.96
C TRP A 194 22.87 -0.52 -23.10
N ARG A 195 24.08 0.04 -23.22
CA ARG A 195 25.22 -0.34 -22.36
C ARG A 195 24.99 0.05 -20.90
N ARG A 196 24.03 0.94 -20.64
CA ARG A 196 23.67 1.44 -19.29
C ARG A 196 22.46 0.70 -18.70
N SER A 197 21.97 -0.36 -19.34
CA SER A 197 20.86 -1.18 -18.85
C SER A 197 21.33 -2.17 -17.78
N PHE A 198 20.49 -2.43 -16.78
CA PHE A 198 20.81 -3.31 -15.66
C PHE A 198 19.53 -3.85 -14.97
N VAL A 199 19.67 -4.89 -14.13
CA VAL A 199 18.64 -5.32 -13.17
C VAL A 199 19.00 -4.88 -11.75
N THR A 200 17.99 -4.83 -10.87
CA THR A 200 18.04 -4.10 -9.59
C THR A 200 18.18 -4.97 -8.33
N THR A 201 18.16 -6.30 -8.46
CA THR A 201 18.28 -7.20 -7.32
C THR A 201 19.75 -7.54 -7.03
N ASP A 202 19.98 -8.27 -5.96
CA ASP A 202 21.29 -8.84 -5.58
C ASP A 202 21.94 -9.72 -6.68
N ILE A 203 21.18 -10.16 -7.69
CA ILE A 203 21.72 -10.83 -8.87
C ILE A 203 22.70 -9.94 -9.65
N ASN A 204 22.53 -8.61 -9.55
CA ASN A 204 23.47 -7.63 -10.08
C ASN A 204 24.37 -7.10 -8.96
N PRO A 205 25.61 -7.60 -8.86
CA PRO A 205 26.48 -7.27 -7.73
C PRO A 205 26.95 -5.81 -7.73
N PHE A 206 27.00 -5.13 -8.88
CA PHE A 206 27.35 -3.72 -8.94
C PHE A 206 26.20 -2.83 -8.45
N TYR A 207 24.97 -3.16 -8.83
CA TYR A 207 23.79 -2.42 -8.35
C TYR A 207 23.52 -2.68 -6.87
N ASP A 208 23.65 -3.93 -6.41
CA ASP A 208 23.59 -4.29 -4.99
C ASP A 208 24.60 -3.47 -4.18
N SER A 209 25.87 -3.43 -4.62
CA SER A 209 26.91 -2.60 -3.99
C SER A 209 26.53 -1.10 -3.95
N PHE A 210 25.97 -0.57 -5.03
CA PHE A 210 25.49 0.82 -5.10
C PHE A 210 24.36 1.10 -4.09
N ILE A 211 23.38 0.21 -3.97
CA ILE A 211 22.29 0.36 -3.01
C ILE A 211 22.78 0.21 -1.57
N ARG A 212 23.71 -0.72 -1.31
CA ARG A 212 24.36 -0.84 0.00
C ARG A 212 25.10 0.45 0.38
N TRP A 213 25.79 1.10 -0.56
CA TRP A 213 26.43 2.41 -0.37
C TRP A 213 25.40 3.50 -0.03
N GLN A 214 24.31 3.60 -0.80
CA GLN A 214 23.23 4.55 -0.53
C GLN A 214 22.70 4.39 0.89
N PHE A 215 22.33 3.16 1.28
CA PHE A 215 21.73 2.88 2.58
C PHE A 215 22.70 3.10 3.73
N HIS A 216 23.99 2.83 3.53
CA HIS A 216 25.03 3.15 4.51
C HIS A 216 25.03 4.65 4.83
N HIS A 217 25.00 5.52 3.82
CA HIS A 217 24.97 6.98 4.01
C HIS A 217 23.67 7.48 4.62
N LEU A 218 22.53 6.94 4.20
CA LEU A 218 21.24 7.28 4.82
C LEU A 218 21.24 6.91 6.32
N LYS A 219 21.75 5.75 6.69
CA LYS A 219 21.88 5.36 8.10
C LYS A 219 22.88 6.23 8.85
N ALA A 220 24.07 6.48 8.27
CA ALA A 220 25.08 7.33 8.89
C ALA A 220 24.59 8.78 9.10
N GLY A 221 23.75 9.29 8.19
CA GLY A 221 23.08 10.58 8.28
C GLY A 221 21.84 10.60 9.19
N GLY A 222 21.56 9.53 9.93
CA GLY A 222 20.41 9.42 10.84
C GLY A 222 19.05 9.41 10.13
N LYS A 223 19.02 9.13 8.83
CA LYS A 223 17.79 9.11 8.01
C LYS A 223 17.04 7.77 8.09
N ILE A 224 17.72 6.71 8.52
CA ILE A 224 17.14 5.38 8.72
C ILE A 224 17.09 5.08 10.22
N GLN A 225 15.93 4.64 10.69
CA GLN A 225 15.69 4.26 12.09
C GLN A 225 15.07 2.85 12.15
N PHE A 226 15.07 2.27 13.34
CA PHE A 226 14.48 0.96 13.61
C PHE A 226 13.47 1.09 14.74
N GLY A 227 12.32 0.46 14.59
CA GLY A 227 11.30 0.43 15.64
C GLY A 227 10.08 -0.37 15.24
N LYS A 228 9.18 -0.53 16.20
CA LYS A 228 7.90 -1.20 15.98
C LYS A 228 6.91 -0.29 15.26
N ARG A 229 6.35 -0.78 14.15
CA ARG A 229 5.35 -0.05 13.35
C ARG A 229 4.15 -0.93 13.03
N TYR A 230 2.98 -0.31 13.00
CA TYR A 230 1.77 -0.96 12.52
C TYR A 230 1.81 -1.06 11.00
N THR A 231 1.67 -2.27 10.49
CA THR A 231 1.64 -2.54 9.05
C THR A 231 0.63 -3.62 8.74
N ILE A 232 0.08 -3.59 7.52
CA ILE A 232 -0.69 -4.72 7.01
C ILE A 232 0.24 -5.92 6.95
N TYR A 233 -0.20 -7.06 7.46
CA TYR A 233 0.62 -8.24 7.67
C TYR A 233 -0.14 -9.48 7.26
N SER A 234 0.53 -10.42 6.62
CA SER A 234 -0.02 -11.73 6.28
C SER A 234 0.51 -12.75 7.30
N PRO A 235 -0.32 -13.22 8.25
CA PRO A 235 0.03 -14.29 9.19
C PRO A 235 0.61 -15.54 8.53
N LEU A 236 0.06 -15.93 7.37
CA LEU A 236 0.49 -17.11 6.62
C LEU A 236 1.88 -16.90 6.01
N ASP A 237 2.13 -15.73 5.44
CA ASP A 237 3.43 -15.41 4.83
C ASP A 237 4.47 -15.00 5.90
N ASN A 238 4.01 -14.79 7.13
CA ASN A 238 4.81 -14.35 8.27
C ASN A 238 5.62 -13.08 7.95
N GLN A 239 4.98 -12.10 7.29
CA GLN A 239 5.61 -10.84 6.92
C GLN A 239 4.62 -9.68 6.67
N PRO A 240 5.10 -8.41 6.69
CA PRO A 240 4.34 -7.28 6.16
C PRO A 240 3.86 -7.55 4.73
N CYS A 241 2.57 -7.32 4.47
CA CYS A 241 1.92 -7.51 3.18
C CYS A 241 1.72 -6.15 2.51
N MET A 242 2.69 -5.74 1.71
CA MET A 242 2.66 -4.47 0.98
C MET A 242 1.67 -4.54 -0.19
N ASP A 243 1.37 -3.41 -0.81
CA ASP A 243 0.34 -3.34 -1.86
C ASP A 243 0.51 -4.39 -2.95
N HIS A 244 1.74 -4.62 -3.40
CA HIS A 244 2.00 -5.61 -4.47
C HIS A 244 1.93 -7.06 -4.03
N ASP A 245 1.93 -7.33 -2.72
CA ASP A 245 1.80 -8.65 -2.14
C ASP A 245 0.32 -9.05 -1.94
N ARG A 246 -0.62 -8.17 -2.33
CA ARG A 246 -2.06 -8.35 -2.15
C ARG A 246 -2.73 -8.84 -3.42
N SER A 247 -3.76 -9.67 -3.24
CA SER A 247 -4.73 -10.04 -4.28
C SER A 247 -6.01 -9.19 -4.19
N LYS A 248 -6.29 -8.62 -3.01
CA LYS A 248 -7.40 -7.69 -2.76
C LYS A 248 -6.99 -6.64 -1.73
N GLY A 249 -7.41 -5.39 -1.93
CA GLY A 249 -7.16 -4.30 -0.99
C GLY A 249 -5.80 -3.59 -1.18
N GLU A 250 -5.34 -3.42 -2.42
CA GLU A 250 -4.21 -2.51 -2.72
C GLU A 250 -4.56 -1.09 -2.25
N GLY A 251 -3.62 -0.42 -1.56
CA GLY A 251 -3.80 0.92 -1.00
C GLY A 251 -4.52 0.97 0.35
N VAL A 252 -5.00 -0.17 0.87
CA VAL A 252 -5.63 -0.25 2.20
C VAL A 252 -4.56 -0.15 3.29
N GLY A 253 -4.72 0.80 4.20
CA GLY A 253 -3.81 0.99 5.33
C GLY A 253 -4.34 0.43 6.66
N PRO A 254 -3.49 0.42 7.70
CA PRO A 254 -3.94 0.28 9.08
C PRO A 254 -4.87 1.45 9.48
N GLN A 255 -6.05 1.12 10.00
CA GLN A 255 -6.98 2.07 10.61
C GLN A 255 -6.93 1.94 12.12
N GLU A 256 -6.68 3.05 12.80
CA GLU A 256 -6.67 3.11 14.25
C GLU A 256 -8.08 3.21 14.85
N TYR A 257 -8.35 2.41 15.88
CA TYR A 257 -9.53 2.46 16.74
C TYR A 257 -9.11 2.66 18.20
N THR A 258 -9.96 3.35 18.96
CA THR A 258 -9.89 3.32 20.42
C THR A 258 -10.67 2.12 20.92
N LEU A 259 -10.01 1.21 21.63
CA LEU A 259 -10.62 0.00 22.18
C LEU A 259 -11.06 0.22 23.62
N ILE A 260 -12.34 0.53 23.81
CA ILE A 260 -12.95 0.83 25.12
C ILE A 260 -13.16 -0.46 25.91
N LYS A 261 -12.70 -0.47 27.17
CA LYS A 261 -12.80 -1.63 28.05
C LYS A 261 -14.03 -1.52 28.95
N LEU A 262 -15.08 -2.27 28.62
CA LEU A 262 -16.32 -2.33 29.39
C LEU A 262 -16.22 -3.48 30.41
N ARG A 263 -16.00 -3.16 31.68
CA ARG A 263 -15.75 -4.19 32.72
C ARG A 263 -17.06 -4.85 33.13
N ILE A 264 -17.12 -6.17 33.06
CA ILE A 264 -18.23 -6.96 33.62
C ILE A 264 -18.16 -6.88 35.14
N HIS A 265 -19.30 -6.68 35.80
CA HIS A 265 -19.35 -6.69 37.26
C HIS A 265 -18.90 -8.06 37.82
N ASP A 266 -18.14 -8.04 38.90
CA ASP A 266 -17.51 -9.25 39.46
C ASP A 266 -18.54 -10.32 39.89
N ASP A 267 -19.74 -9.90 40.33
CA ASP A 267 -20.83 -10.82 40.69
C ASP A 267 -21.52 -11.50 39.48
N TYR A 268 -21.22 -11.04 38.26
CA TYR A 268 -21.87 -11.45 37.01
C TYR A 268 -20.90 -12.06 36.01
N ILE A 269 -19.71 -12.49 36.46
CA ILE A 269 -18.77 -13.19 35.59
C ILE A 269 -19.41 -14.48 35.04
N PRO A 270 -19.40 -14.70 33.71
CA PRO A 270 -19.96 -15.91 33.11
C PRO A 270 -19.36 -17.18 33.71
N GLU A 271 -20.19 -18.22 33.91
CA GLU A 271 -19.78 -19.50 34.53
C GLU A 271 -18.52 -20.10 33.87
N LYS A 272 -18.46 -20.03 32.53
CA LYS A 272 -17.33 -20.51 31.72
C LYS A 272 -15.99 -19.83 32.05
N LEU A 273 -15.98 -18.73 32.81
CA LEU A 273 -14.79 -17.98 33.18
C LEU A 273 -14.43 -18.04 34.67
N LYS A 274 -15.26 -18.67 35.52
CA LYS A 274 -15.07 -18.64 36.98
C LYS A 274 -13.81 -19.36 37.45
N ASP A 275 -13.39 -20.42 36.74
CA ASP A 275 -12.20 -21.21 37.07
C ASP A 275 -10.89 -20.56 36.56
N HIS A 276 -10.97 -19.43 35.88
CA HIS A 276 -9.81 -18.70 35.36
C HIS A 276 -9.39 -17.55 36.28
N ASP A 277 -8.12 -17.12 36.19
CA ASP A 277 -7.65 -15.94 36.92
C ASP A 277 -8.26 -14.67 36.31
N ILE A 278 -9.24 -14.12 37.04
CA ILE A 278 -9.98 -12.90 36.69
C ILE A 278 -9.54 -11.68 37.51
N SER A 279 -8.44 -11.78 38.27
CA SER A 279 -7.99 -10.72 39.19
C SER A 279 -7.73 -9.37 38.49
N ALA A 280 -7.31 -9.41 37.22
CA ALA A 280 -7.13 -8.25 36.37
C ALA A 280 -8.41 -7.78 35.65
N GLY A 281 -9.56 -8.40 35.92
CA GLY A 281 -10.87 -8.07 35.34
C GLY A 281 -11.21 -8.81 34.03
N VAL A 282 -12.51 -8.83 33.71
CA VAL A 282 -13.08 -9.35 32.46
C VAL A 282 -13.77 -8.21 31.72
N TYR A 283 -13.43 -8.01 30.46
CA TYR A 283 -13.87 -6.85 29.68
C TYR A 283 -14.48 -7.27 28.34
N LEU A 284 -15.66 -6.70 28.04
CA LEU A 284 -16.11 -6.57 26.66
C LEU A 284 -15.33 -5.41 26.04
N VAL A 285 -14.62 -5.65 24.95
CA VAL A 285 -13.75 -4.65 24.34
C VAL A 285 -14.36 -4.10 23.06
N ALA A 286 -14.81 -2.84 23.10
CA ALA A 286 -15.56 -2.21 22.02
C ALA A 286 -14.69 -1.24 21.22
N SER A 287 -14.61 -1.42 19.90
CA SER A 287 -13.84 -0.54 19.01
C SER A 287 -14.66 0.70 18.61
N THR A 288 -14.12 1.90 18.82
CA THR A 288 -14.75 3.17 18.38
C THR A 288 -13.75 4.09 17.68
N LEU A 289 -14.25 4.86 16.70
CA LEU A 289 -13.53 5.97 16.07
C LEU A 289 -13.84 7.32 16.72
N ARG A 290 -14.76 7.35 17.69
CA ARG A 290 -15.27 8.56 18.36
C ARG A 290 -15.16 8.43 19.88
N PRO A 291 -13.94 8.39 20.45
CA PRO A 291 -13.76 8.26 21.90
C PRO A 291 -14.34 9.44 22.68
N GLU A 292 -14.52 10.60 22.05
CA GLU A 292 -15.15 11.77 22.68
C GLU A 292 -16.62 11.53 23.08
N THR A 293 -17.29 10.54 22.47
CA THR A 293 -18.71 10.29 22.71
C THR A 293 -18.99 9.39 23.92
N MET A 294 -17.95 8.84 24.56
CA MET A 294 -18.09 7.82 25.61
C MET A 294 -18.84 8.28 26.88
N TYR A 295 -18.99 9.60 27.08
CA TYR A 295 -19.83 10.15 28.13
C TYR A 295 -21.32 9.79 27.98
N GLY A 296 -21.78 9.61 26.74
CA GLY A 296 -23.20 9.39 26.42
C GLY A 296 -23.60 7.93 26.31
N GLN A 297 -22.84 7.01 26.91
CA GLN A 297 -23.11 5.59 26.81
C GLN A 297 -24.36 5.16 27.58
N THR A 298 -25.31 4.52 26.91
CA THR A 298 -26.52 3.96 27.53
C THR A 298 -26.45 2.45 27.72
N ASN A 299 -25.76 1.74 26.82
CA ASN A 299 -25.67 0.29 26.78
C ASN A 299 -24.50 -0.18 25.90
N CYS A 300 -24.29 -1.49 25.84
CA CYS A 300 -23.37 -2.16 24.93
C CYS A 300 -24.17 -3.02 23.96
N TRP A 301 -23.78 -3.07 22.69
CA TRP A 301 -24.42 -3.89 21.66
C TRP A 301 -23.60 -5.12 21.33
N LEU A 302 -24.27 -6.27 21.24
CA LEU A 302 -23.75 -7.49 20.63
C LEU A 302 -24.77 -8.06 19.65
N HIS A 303 -24.27 -8.77 18.62
CA HIS A 303 -25.14 -9.52 17.73
C HIS A 303 -25.55 -10.84 18.40
N PRO A 304 -26.83 -11.22 18.39
CA PRO A 304 -27.30 -12.44 19.06
C PRO A 304 -26.64 -13.71 18.54
N ASN A 305 -26.27 -13.76 17.26
CA ASN A 305 -25.78 -14.98 16.61
C ASN A 305 -24.26 -14.98 16.30
N ILE A 306 -23.54 -13.89 16.59
CA ILE A 306 -22.08 -13.86 16.39
C ILE A 306 -21.41 -14.66 17.51
N ARG A 307 -20.33 -15.37 17.17
CA ARG A 307 -19.49 -16.08 18.14
C ARG A 307 -18.40 -15.16 18.68
N TYR A 308 -18.34 -15.07 19.99
CA TYR A 308 -17.34 -14.33 20.74
C TYR A 308 -16.42 -15.30 21.49
N VAL A 309 -15.18 -14.89 21.68
CA VAL A 309 -14.15 -15.63 22.42
C VAL A 309 -13.64 -14.78 23.57
N ALA A 310 -13.42 -15.41 24.72
CA ALA A 310 -12.67 -14.83 25.82
C ALA A 310 -11.19 -15.21 25.69
N ILE A 311 -10.30 -14.23 25.61
CA ILE A 311 -8.86 -14.43 25.51
C ILE A 311 -8.12 -13.84 26.70
N LYS A 312 -7.05 -14.53 27.13
CA LYS A 312 -6.12 -13.97 28.12
C LYS A 312 -5.19 -12.98 27.45
N THR A 313 -5.11 -11.76 27.98
CA THR A 313 -4.14 -10.76 27.52
C THR A 313 -2.94 -10.69 28.46
N ARG A 314 -1.85 -10.07 27.99
CA ARG A 314 -0.62 -9.90 28.77
C ARG A 314 -0.83 -8.97 29.98
N ASN A 315 -1.42 -7.80 29.75
CA ASN A 315 -1.46 -6.70 30.73
C ASN A 315 -2.87 -6.09 30.93
N HIS A 316 -3.93 -6.70 30.39
CA HIS A 316 -5.26 -6.09 30.37
C HIS A 316 -6.39 -7.02 30.88
N GLY A 317 -6.05 -8.14 31.52
CA GLY A 317 -7.02 -9.13 31.99
C GLY A 317 -7.58 -9.99 30.87
N ILE A 318 -8.87 -10.33 30.95
CA ILE A 318 -9.56 -11.16 29.96
C ILE A 318 -10.38 -10.27 29.03
N PHE A 319 -10.17 -10.40 27.73
CA PHE A 319 -10.94 -9.68 26.70
C PHE A 319 -11.96 -10.60 26.04
N ILE A 320 -13.18 -10.12 25.86
CA ILE A 320 -14.24 -10.78 25.09
C ILE A 320 -14.46 -9.99 23.79
N CYS A 321 -14.19 -10.64 22.66
CA CYS A 321 -14.32 -10.09 21.31
C CYS A 321 -14.54 -11.22 20.28
N THR A 322 -14.68 -10.90 18.99
CA THR A 322 -14.72 -11.93 17.93
C THR A 322 -13.37 -12.62 17.77
N ARG A 323 -13.37 -13.85 17.22
CA ARG A 323 -12.12 -14.60 16.95
C ARG A 323 -11.21 -13.86 15.96
N ARG A 324 -11.79 -13.15 14.98
CA ARG A 324 -11.06 -12.29 14.04
C ARG A 324 -10.32 -11.17 14.76
N ALA A 325 -10.99 -10.47 15.68
CA ALA A 325 -10.35 -9.42 16.46
C ALA A 325 -9.26 -9.98 17.39
N ALA A 326 -9.49 -11.14 18.03
CA ALA A 326 -8.48 -11.83 18.82
C ALA A 326 -7.22 -12.18 17.99
N ARG A 327 -7.41 -12.68 16.75
CA ARG A 327 -6.31 -12.91 15.81
C ARG A 327 -5.54 -11.62 15.56
N ASN A 328 -6.22 -10.52 15.23
CA ASN A 328 -5.57 -9.23 14.95
C ASN A 328 -4.81 -8.68 16.18
N LEU A 329 -5.42 -8.73 17.37
CA LEU A 329 -4.80 -8.34 18.64
C LEU A 329 -3.51 -9.13 18.94
N SER A 330 -3.47 -10.42 18.59
CA SER A 330 -2.30 -11.26 18.84
C SER A 330 -1.04 -10.81 18.07
N TYR A 331 -1.20 -10.04 16.99
CA TYR A 331 -0.09 -9.45 16.23
C TYR A 331 0.30 -8.04 16.72
N GLN A 332 -0.37 -7.51 17.76
CA GLN A 332 -0.21 -6.11 18.23
C GLN A 332 0.25 -6.01 19.69
N ASP A 333 1.05 -6.99 20.16
CA ASP A 333 1.59 -7.06 21.53
C ASP A 333 0.53 -7.17 22.66
N PHE A 334 -0.71 -7.59 22.35
CA PHE A 334 -1.75 -7.83 23.38
C PHE A 334 -1.62 -9.21 24.05
N THR A 335 -1.06 -10.19 23.36
CA THR A 335 -0.91 -11.57 23.82
C THR A 335 0.52 -11.85 24.27
N PHE A 336 0.75 -13.02 24.87
CA PHE A 336 2.07 -13.41 25.39
C PHE A 336 3.07 -13.70 24.26
N ASP A 337 2.60 -14.38 23.22
CA ASP A 337 3.38 -14.76 22.06
C ASP A 337 2.78 -14.12 20.80
N HIS A 338 3.65 -13.60 19.91
CA HIS A 338 3.24 -12.91 18.70
C HIS A 338 2.45 -13.85 17.77
N GLY A 339 1.27 -13.41 17.33
CA GLY A 339 0.38 -14.16 16.45
C GLY A 339 -0.34 -15.33 17.10
N GLN A 340 -0.18 -15.54 18.40
CA GLN A 340 -0.79 -16.63 19.15
C GLN A 340 -1.69 -16.11 20.27
N PHE A 341 -2.83 -16.77 20.50
CA PHE A 341 -3.75 -16.43 21.58
C PHE A 341 -4.43 -17.68 22.14
N THR A 342 -4.70 -17.66 23.45
CA THR A 342 -5.39 -18.75 24.14
C THR A 342 -6.85 -18.36 24.36
N ILE A 343 -7.77 -19.17 23.82
CA ILE A 343 -9.20 -19.06 24.07
C ILE A 343 -9.51 -19.75 25.40
N LEU A 344 -10.05 -19.00 26.35
CA LEU A 344 -10.50 -19.48 27.66
C LEU A 344 -11.94 -19.99 27.58
N ALA A 345 -12.79 -19.29 26.84
CA ALA A 345 -14.20 -19.65 26.65
C ALA A 345 -14.75 -19.11 25.33
N GLU A 346 -15.80 -19.74 24.82
CA GLU A 346 -16.58 -19.27 23.67
C GLU A 346 -18.04 -18.98 24.08
N PHE A 347 -18.62 -17.96 23.47
CA PHE A 347 -19.98 -17.49 23.72
C PHE A 347 -20.69 -17.19 22.41
N LEU A 348 -21.96 -17.55 22.30
CA LEU A 348 -22.87 -16.88 21.39
C LEU A 348 -23.27 -15.53 22.01
N GLY A 349 -23.42 -14.47 21.21
CA GLY A 349 -23.74 -13.13 21.75
C GLY A 349 -24.99 -13.11 22.64
N SER A 350 -25.98 -13.97 22.35
CA SER A 350 -27.18 -14.10 23.18
C SER A 350 -26.92 -14.62 24.60
N GLU A 351 -25.82 -15.32 24.86
CA GLU A 351 -25.43 -15.79 26.19
C GLU A 351 -24.93 -14.64 27.08
N LEU A 352 -24.57 -13.50 26.49
CA LEU A 352 -23.98 -12.36 27.19
C LEU A 352 -24.98 -11.21 27.44
N PHE A 353 -26.21 -11.35 26.94
CA PHE A 353 -27.26 -10.35 27.10
C PHE A 353 -27.66 -10.15 28.56
N GLY A 354 -27.92 -8.89 28.94
CA GLY A 354 -28.31 -8.51 30.29
C GLY A 354 -27.15 -8.43 31.30
N LEU A 355 -25.91 -8.71 30.90
CA LEU A 355 -24.75 -8.53 31.77
C LEU A 355 -24.57 -7.04 32.14
N PRO A 356 -24.40 -6.70 33.43
CA PRO A 356 -24.10 -5.35 33.87
C PRO A 356 -22.62 -5.01 33.68
N LEU A 357 -22.36 -3.81 33.14
CA LEU A 357 -21.04 -3.32 32.78
C LEU A 357 -20.76 -1.96 33.43
N ASN A 358 -19.51 -1.77 33.86
CA ASN A 358 -18.93 -0.47 34.14
C ASN A 358 -18.29 0.08 32.86
N ALA A 359 -18.81 1.19 32.35
CA ALA A 359 -18.37 1.80 31.11
C ALA A 359 -17.54 3.08 31.37
N PRO A 360 -16.33 3.21 30.81
CA PRO A 360 -15.50 4.40 30.97
C PRO A 360 -16.21 5.69 30.56
N LEU A 361 -16.04 6.76 31.34
CA LEU A 361 -16.60 8.11 31.16
C LEU A 361 -18.14 8.22 31.19
N SER A 362 -18.88 7.12 31.12
CA SER A 362 -20.34 7.18 31.10
C SER A 362 -20.90 7.86 32.35
N VAL A 363 -21.94 8.67 32.16
CA VAL A 363 -22.74 9.22 33.27
C VAL A 363 -23.49 8.10 34.00
N ASN A 364 -23.82 7.03 33.30
CA ASN A 364 -24.45 5.85 33.89
C ASN A 364 -23.37 4.98 34.54
N GLN A 365 -23.44 4.81 35.86
CA GLN A 365 -22.51 3.94 36.60
C GLN A 365 -22.54 2.49 36.10
N THR A 366 -23.73 1.99 35.78
CA THR A 366 -23.94 0.65 35.24
C THR A 366 -24.78 0.73 33.97
N ILE A 367 -24.30 0.10 32.92
CA ILE A 367 -25.02 -0.12 31.65
C ILE A 367 -25.16 -1.63 31.39
N TYR A 368 -25.92 -2.03 30.38
CA TYR A 368 -26.17 -3.45 30.09
C TYR A 368 -25.80 -3.86 28.67
N VAL A 369 -25.52 -5.15 28.48
CA VAL A 369 -25.38 -5.75 27.14
C VAL A 369 -26.76 -6.00 26.54
N LEU A 370 -27.01 -5.47 25.34
CA LEU A 370 -28.28 -5.54 24.63
C LEU A 370 -28.09 -6.07 23.18
N PRO A 371 -29.14 -6.66 22.57
CA PRO A 371 -29.09 -7.17 21.20
C PRO A 371 -29.14 -6.05 20.15
N MET A 372 -28.28 -6.16 19.13
CA MET A 372 -28.37 -5.36 17.89
C MET A 372 -28.18 -6.28 16.68
N LEU A 373 -29.12 -6.24 15.72
CA LEU A 373 -29.18 -7.22 14.62
C LEU A 373 -28.31 -6.85 13.42
N THR A 374 -27.73 -5.64 13.41
CA THR A 374 -27.06 -5.07 12.25
C THR A 374 -25.53 -5.00 12.41
N ILE A 375 -25.00 -5.52 13.51
CA ILE A 375 -23.55 -5.62 13.74
C ILE A 375 -22.95 -6.63 12.77
N LYS A 376 -21.86 -6.24 12.12
CA LYS A 376 -21.07 -7.11 11.24
C LYS A 376 -19.91 -7.74 12.01
N GLU A 377 -19.64 -9.02 11.74
CA GLU A 377 -18.53 -9.77 12.36
C GLU A 377 -17.16 -9.39 11.79
N ASP A 378 -17.14 -8.84 10.59
CA ASP A 378 -15.94 -8.52 9.80
C ASP A 378 -15.40 -7.10 10.05
N LYS A 379 -15.92 -6.37 11.05
CA LYS A 379 -15.46 -5.01 11.38
C LYS A 379 -15.32 -4.81 12.89
N GLY A 380 -14.15 -4.32 13.30
CA GLY A 380 -13.86 -4.08 14.71
C GLY A 380 -13.89 -5.36 15.53
N THR A 381 -14.34 -5.26 16.77
CA THR A 381 -14.34 -6.40 17.71
C THR A 381 -15.65 -7.19 17.77
N GLY A 382 -16.65 -6.81 16.98
CA GLY A 382 -18.02 -7.28 17.11
C GLY A 382 -18.75 -6.80 18.37
N VAL A 383 -18.11 -5.96 19.19
CA VAL A 383 -18.67 -5.30 20.37
C VAL A 383 -18.77 -3.81 20.07
N VAL A 384 -19.96 -3.22 20.24
CA VAL A 384 -20.20 -1.81 19.89
C VAL A 384 -20.73 -1.06 21.10
N THR A 385 -20.19 0.13 21.38
CA THR A 385 -20.71 1.05 22.39
C THR A 385 -21.98 1.74 21.89
N SER A 386 -23.00 1.90 22.72
CA SER A 386 -24.24 2.60 22.35
C SER A 386 -24.22 4.05 22.82
N VAL A 387 -24.17 4.99 21.88
CA VAL A 387 -24.27 6.44 22.16
C VAL A 387 -25.46 7.04 21.37
N PRO A 388 -26.69 6.82 21.83
CA PRO A 388 -27.91 7.13 21.08
C PRO A 388 -28.20 8.64 20.93
N SER A 389 -27.41 9.52 21.54
CA SER A 389 -27.48 10.97 21.30
C SER A 389 -26.87 11.39 19.96
N ASP A 390 -25.85 10.66 19.49
CA ASP A 390 -24.94 11.07 18.41
C ASP A 390 -24.76 10.00 17.31
N SER A 391 -25.33 8.81 17.51
CA SER A 391 -25.31 7.69 16.58
C SER A 391 -26.74 7.25 16.22
N ALA A 392 -27.10 7.38 14.95
CA ALA A 392 -28.43 7.05 14.44
C ALA A 392 -28.75 5.55 14.59
N ASP A 393 -27.75 4.69 14.36
CA ASP A 393 -27.87 3.23 14.52
C ASP A 393 -28.22 2.88 15.98
N ASP A 394 -27.53 3.50 16.94
CA ASP A 394 -27.72 3.26 18.37
C ASP A 394 -29.09 3.74 18.86
N PHE A 395 -29.49 4.96 18.44
CA PHE A 395 -30.79 5.52 18.78
C PHE A 395 -31.94 4.64 18.31
N MET A 396 -31.87 4.16 17.07
CA MET A 396 -32.93 3.33 16.50
C MET A 396 -32.98 1.93 17.09
N ALA A 397 -31.83 1.31 17.37
CA ALA A 397 -31.76 0.02 18.05
C ALA A 397 -32.32 0.09 19.48
N LEU A 398 -31.99 1.16 20.23
CA LEU A 398 -32.55 1.41 21.56
C LEU A 398 -34.06 1.66 21.51
N CYS A 399 -34.52 2.48 20.56
CA CYS A 399 -35.95 2.74 20.34
C CYS A 399 -36.73 1.46 20.00
N ASP A 400 -36.15 0.57 19.18
CA ASP A 400 -36.75 -0.73 18.87
C ASP A 400 -36.97 -1.57 20.13
N LEU A 401 -35.98 -1.63 21.03
CA LEU A 401 -36.12 -2.34 22.31
C LEU A 401 -37.11 -1.67 23.27
N MET A 402 -37.15 -0.34 23.32
CA MET A 402 -38.14 0.40 24.11
C MET A 402 -39.57 0.12 23.63
N LYS A 403 -39.82 0.15 22.32
CA LYS A 403 -41.17 0.00 21.75
C LYS A 403 -41.65 -1.45 21.66
N LYS A 404 -40.76 -2.41 21.35
CA LYS A 404 -41.14 -3.79 21.04
C LYS A 404 -40.89 -4.70 22.25
N ILE A 405 -41.90 -4.87 23.11
CA ILE A 405 -41.84 -5.78 24.28
C ILE A 405 -41.43 -7.20 23.86
N GLN A 406 -41.97 -7.71 22.74
CA GLN A 406 -41.66 -9.03 22.18
C GLN A 406 -40.15 -9.21 21.90
N LEU A 407 -39.43 -8.13 21.56
CA LEU A 407 -37.99 -8.18 21.31
C LEU A 407 -37.23 -8.35 22.63
N ARG A 408 -37.68 -7.68 23.70
CA ARG A 408 -37.15 -7.84 25.06
C ARG A 408 -37.40 -9.25 25.58
N GLU A 409 -38.63 -9.76 25.44
CA GLU A 409 -39.01 -11.12 25.85
C GLU A 409 -38.20 -12.19 25.11
N LYS A 410 -38.04 -12.05 23.79
CA LYS A 410 -37.26 -12.99 22.95
C LYS A 410 -35.83 -13.19 23.46
N TYR A 411 -35.19 -12.12 23.93
CA TYR A 411 -33.81 -12.13 24.37
C TYR A 411 -33.65 -12.05 25.91
N SER A 412 -34.74 -12.25 26.65
CA SER A 412 -34.75 -12.21 28.12
C SER A 412 -34.20 -10.90 28.72
N ILE A 413 -34.40 -9.77 28.04
CA ILE A 413 -33.99 -8.44 28.50
C ILE A 413 -35.06 -7.85 29.43
N GLN A 414 -34.64 -7.42 30.62
CA GLN A 414 -35.53 -6.84 31.62
C GLN A 414 -35.75 -5.34 31.36
N ASP A 415 -36.92 -4.82 31.72
CA ASP A 415 -37.28 -3.40 31.56
C ASP A 415 -36.28 -2.44 32.21
N LYS A 416 -35.75 -2.80 33.38
CA LYS A 416 -34.72 -2.03 34.09
C LYS A 416 -33.42 -1.85 33.31
N MET A 417 -33.17 -2.70 32.30
CA MET A 417 -31.97 -2.68 31.47
C MET A 417 -32.11 -1.74 30.25
N VAL A 418 -33.32 -1.24 29.98
CA VAL A 418 -33.62 -0.46 28.76
C VAL A 418 -34.38 0.83 29.08
N LEU A 419 -35.51 0.74 29.77
CA LEU A 419 -36.45 1.87 29.91
C LEU A 419 -35.86 3.08 30.67
N PRO A 420 -35.00 2.92 31.69
CA PRO A 420 -34.39 4.07 32.36
C PRO A 420 -33.31 4.80 31.56
N PHE A 421 -32.85 4.23 30.43
CA PHE A 421 -31.70 4.73 29.69
C PHE A 421 -32.15 5.60 28.52
N GLU A 422 -32.25 6.90 28.74
CA GLU A 422 -32.53 7.90 27.70
C GLU A 422 -31.23 8.42 27.05
N PRO A 423 -31.28 8.94 25.80
CA PRO A 423 -30.14 9.60 25.18
C PRO A 423 -29.58 10.75 26.00
N ILE A 424 -28.27 10.75 26.22
CA ILE A 424 -27.58 11.75 27.05
C ILE A 424 -27.00 12.84 26.15
N PRO A 425 -27.34 14.12 26.33
CA PRO A 425 -26.80 15.21 25.51
C PRO A 425 -25.31 15.43 25.82
N ILE A 426 -24.44 15.17 24.84
CA ILE A 426 -22.98 15.27 25.02
C ILE A 426 -22.29 16.20 24.02
N ILE A 427 -22.88 16.43 22.84
CA ILE A 427 -22.33 17.30 21.79
C ILE A 427 -23.46 18.20 21.29
N GLN A 428 -23.21 19.50 21.24
CA GLN A 428 -24.05 20.44 20.51
C GLN A 428 -23.61 20.48 19.06
N LEU A 429 -24.53 20.25 18.13
CA LEU A 429 -24.28 20.28 16.70
C LEU A 429 -25.40 21.02 15.98
N GLU A 430 -25.11 22.18 15.40
CA GLU A 430 -26.08 22.90 14.56
C GLU A 430 -26.21 22.26 13.17
N PRO A 431 -27.43 22.16 12.58
CA PRO A 431 -28.72 22.61 13.11
C PRO A 431 -29.47 21.54 13.95
N TYR A 432 -28.80 20.45 14.35
CA TYR A 432 -29.42 19.29 15.01
C TYR A 432 -29.47 19.36 16.55
N GLY A 433 -29.05 20.45 17.18
CA GLY A 433 -29.06 20.61 18.64
C GLY A 433 -28.14 19.63 19.39
N ASN A 434 -28.49 19.33 20.64
CA ASN A 434 -27.71 18.49 21.57
C ASN A 434 -28.08 16.99 21.56
N LEU A 435 -29.07 16.62 20.76
CA LEU A 435 -29.54 15.25 20.54
C LEU A 435 -29.63 15.02 19.03
N SER A 436 -28.47 15.02 18.38
CA SER A 436 -28.37 15.09 16.93
C SER A 436 -28.94 13.85 16.24
N ALA A 437 -28.71 12.65 16.80
CA ALA A 437 -29.23 11.39 16.28
C ALA A 437 -30.76 11.30 16.35
N PRO A 438 -31.42 11.58 17.50
CA PRO A 438 -32.88 11.64 17.55
C PRO A 438 -33.49 12.60 16.52
N ILE A 439 -32.90 13.79 16.35
CA ILE A 439 -33.43 14.83 15.45
C ILE A 439 -33.30 14.41 13.98
N ILE A 440 -32.13 13.93 13.54
CA ILE A 440 -31.96 13.51 12.15
C ILE A 440 -32.78 12.25 11.83
N CYS A 441 -32.89 11.30 12.77
CA CYS A 441 -33.73 10.11 12.60
C CYS A 441 -35.20 10.49 12.40
N SER A 442 -35.69 11.49 13.16
CA SER A 442 -37.03 12.04 12.96
C SER A 442 -37.18 12.74 11.61
N GLN A 443 -36.20 13.55 11.19
CA GLN A 443 -36.25 14.27 9.90
C GLN A 443 -36.26 13.33 8.69
N LEU A 444 -35.47 12.25 8.74
CA LEU A 444 -35.40 11.23 7.69
C LEU A 444 -36.53 10.18 7.78
N ASN A 445 -37.42 10.31 8.77
CA ASN A 445 -38.51 9.37 9.05
C ASN A 445 -38.00 7.92 9.15
N ILE A 446 -36.97 7.70 9.97
CA ILE A 446 -36.41 6.38 10.24
C ILE A 446 -37.28 5.68 11.29
N GLN A 447 -37.72 4.45 11.01
CA GLN A 447 -38.69 3.72 11.83
C GLN A 447 -38.09 2.54 12.56
N SER A 448 -37.02 1.94 12.03
CA SER A 448 -36.36 0.79 12.66
C SER A 448 -34.86 0.75 12.34
N GLN A 449 -34.09 -0.02 13.13
CA GLN A 449 -32.67 -0.29 12.86
C GLN A 449 -32.39 -0.98 11.51
N ASN A 450 -33.43 -1.49 10.83
CA ASN A 450 -33.33 -2.13 9.52
C ASN A 450 -33.41 -1.16 8.33
N ASP A 451 -33.63 0.13 8.56
CA ASP A 451 -33.69 1.16 7.51
C ASP A 451 -32.27 1.56 7.06
N HIS A 452 -31.50 0.58 6.56
CA HIS A 452 -30.05 0.68 6.34
C HIS A 452 -29.63 1.87 5.47
N GLU A 453 -30.35 2.15 4.38
CA GLU A 453 -30.04 3.26 3.48
C GLU A 453 -30.16 4.62 4.19
N LYS A 454 -31.25 4.82 4.95
CA LYS A 454 -31.48 6.08 5.68
C LYS A 454 -30.52 6.25 6.85
N LEU A 455 -30.21 5.15 7.55
CA LEU A 455 -29.23 5.15 8.64
C LEU A 455 -27.83 5.48 8.14
N ALA A 456 -27.44 4.96 6.97
CA ALA A 456 -26.17 5.31 6.35
C ALA A 456 -26.06 6.81 6.04
N ILE A 457 -27.11 7.40 5.46
CA ILE A 457 -27.19 8.86 5.20
C ILE A 457 -27.06 9.65 6.50
N ALA A 458 -27.84 9.28 7.53
CA ALA A 458 -27.81 9.94 8.83
C ALA A 458 -26.41 9.87 9.47
N LYS A 459 -25.77 8.70 9.40
CA LYS A 459 -24.44 8.46 9.95
C LYS A 459 -23.37 9.30 9.27
N GLU A 460 -23.33 9.32 7.94
CA GLU A 460 -22.35 10.11 7.19
C GLU A 460 -22.46 11.60 7.55
N GLU A 461 -23.69 12.11 7.60
CA GLU A 461 -23.96 13.50 7.93
C GLU A 461 -23.53 13.87 9.37
N LEU A 462 -23.94 13.07 10.36
CA LEU A 462 -23.58 13.29 11.76
C LEU A 462 -22.08 13.11 12.03
N TYR A 463 -21.42 12.11 11.43
CA TYR A 463 -19.98 11.89 11.62
C TYR A 463 -19.16 13.05 11.07
N LYS A 464 -19.46 13.48 9.84
CA LYS A 464 -18.68 14.53 9.17
C LYS A 464 -18.90 15.89 9.84
N LYS A 465 -20.16 16.29 10.06
CA LYS A 465 -20.46 17.58 10.70
C LYS A 465 -20.05 17.57 12.17
N GLY A 466 -20.34 16.48 12.90
CA GLY A 466 -20.01 16.34 14.32
C GLY A 466 -18.53 16.48 14.62
N PHE A 467 -17.65 16.04 13.70
CA PHE A 467 -16.21 16.16 13.88
C PHE A 467 -15.71 17.62 13.80
N TYR A 468 -16.16 18.39 12.81
CA TYR A 468 -15.66 19.75 12.56
C TYR A 468 -16.40 20.85 13.32
N ASP A 469 -17.72 20.69 13.47
CA ASP A 469 -18.61 21.73 13.98
C ASP A 469 -19.16 21.41 15.37
N GLY A 470 -19.05 20.16 15.82
CA GLY A 470 -19.54 19.72 17.13
C GLY A 470 -18.79 20.39 18.29
N ILE A 471 -19.56 20.82 19.29
CA ILE A 471 -19.04 21.39 20.55
C ILE A 471 -19.36 20.43 21.68
N LEU A 472 -18.34 19.97 22.41
CA LEU A 472 -18.52 19.05 23.54
C LEU A 472 -19.21 19.78 24.70
N LEU A 473 -20.20 19.16 25.33
CA LEU A 473 -20.99 19.73 26.43
C LEU A 473 -20.57 19.22 27.81
N VAL A 474 -19.83 18.11 27.86
CA VAL A 474 -19.59 17.33 29.07
C VAL A 474 -18.10 17.05 29.28
N GLY A 475 -17.76 16.63 30.50
CA GLY A 475 -16.41 16.23 30.87
C GLY A 475 -15.42 17.39 31.00
N LYS A 476 -14.15 17.03 31.16
CA LYS A 476 -13.05 17.97 31.39
C LYS A 476 -12.82 18.96 30.25
N TYR A 477 -13.18 18.57 29.03
CA TYR A 477 -13.00 19.35 27.81
C TYR A 477 -14.31 19.97 27.30
N ALA A 478 -15.31 20.16 28.17
CA ALA A 478 -16.54 20.84 27.82
C ALA A 478 -16.27 22.23 27.21
N GLN A 479 -17.15 22.66 26.29
CA GLN A 479 -17.08 23.91 25.53
C GLN A 479 -15.92 24.01 24.53
N THR A 480 -15.30 22.88 24.17
CA THR A 480 -14.28 22.80 23.11
C THR A 480 -14.82 22.10 21.87
N LYS A 481 -14.20 22.34 20.70
CA LYS A 481 -14.58 21.64 19.47
C LYS A 481 -14.15 20.17 19.53
N VAL A 482 -14.97 19.30 18.93
CA VAL A 482 -14.71 17.84 18.87
C VAL A 482 -13.35 17.53 18.23
N VAL A 483 -12.98 18.22 17.15
CA VAL A 483 -11.68 18.04 16.48
C VAL A 483 -10.48 18.21 17.44
N ASP A 484 -10.58 19.13 18.40
CA ASP A 484 -9.52 19.42 19.37
C ASP A 484 -9.59 18.48 20.58
N ALA A 485 -10.81 18.16 21.04
CA ALA A 485 -11.03 17.34 22.23
C ALA A 485 -10.77 15.84 22.00
N LYS A 486 -11.05 15.33 20.78
CA LYS A 486 -11.03 13.90 20.45
C LYS A 486 -9.72 13.22 20.86
N LYS A 487 -8.58 13.81 20.47
CA LYS A 487 -7.26 13.24 20.76
C LYS A 487 -6.95 13.28 22.27
N LEU A 488 -7.31 14.37 22.95
CA LEU A 488 -7.07 14.53 24.38
C LEU A 488 -7.85 13.49 25.21
N ILE A 489 -9.12 13.27 24.88
CA ILE A 489 -9.98 12.28 25.56
C ILE A 489 -9.48 10.86 25.28
N ARG A 490 -9.11 10.56 24.03
CA ARG A 490 -8.47 9.28 23.67
C ARG A 490 -7.24 9.02 24.54
N ASP A 491 -6.33 10.00 24.63
CA ASP A 491 -5.07 9.85 25.35
C ASP A 491 -5.30 9.70 26.87
N GLU A 492 -6.31 10.40 27.42
CA GLU A 492 -6.74 10.23 28.81
C GLU A 492 -7.25 8.81 29.10
N LEU A 493 -8.15 8.29 28.26
CA LEU A 493 -8.69 6.93 28.38
C LEU A 493 -7.60 5.85 28.30
N ILE A 494 -6.60 6.04 27.44
CA ILE A 494 -5.48 5.11 27.33
C ILE A 494 -4.59 5.20 28.57
N THR A 495 -4.24 6.41 28.99
CA THR A 495 -3.34 6.64 30.14
C THR A 495 -3.95 6.17 31.46
N SER A 496 -5.28 6.31 31.64
CA SER A 496 -6.01 5.79 32.80
C SER A 496 -6.20 4.27 32.77
N GLY A 497 -5.78 3.60 31.69
CA GLY A 497 -5.97 2.17 31.51
C GLY A 497 -7.44 1.80 31.32
N GLN A 498 -8.27 2.69 30.76
CA GLN A 498 -9.69 2.44 30.44
C GLN A 498 -9.91 2.09 28.97
N ALA A 499 -8.94 2.37 28.11
CA ALA A 499 -8.92 1.97 26.71
C ALA A 499 -7.52 1.51 26.26
N CYS A 500 -7.45 0.89 25.09
CA CYS A 500 -6.20 0.55 24.42
C CYS A 500 -6.22 1.05 22.97
N VAL A 501 -5.05 1.17 22.34
CA VAL A 501 -4.94 1.42 20.90
C VAL A 501 -5.06 0.09 20.16
N TYR A 502 -5.95 0.02 19.17
CA TYR A 502 -6.17 -1.16 18.35
C TYR A 502 -6.16 -0.74 16.88
N TYR A 503 -5.41 -1.44 16.03
CA TYR A 503 -5.44 -1.20 14.60
C TYR A 503 -6.12 -2.35 13.86
N GLU A 504 -6.79 -2.06 12.77
CA GLU A 504 -7.39 -3.06 11.88
C GLU A 504 -7.20 -2.62 10.42
N PRO A 505 -7.10 -3.53 9.44
CA PRO A 505 -7.16 -3.12 8.04
C PRO A 505 -8.46 -2.34 7.78
N GLU A 506 -8.37 -1.15 7.18
CA GLU A 506 -9.55 -0.31 6.92
C GLU A 506 -10.63 -1.05 6.11
N GLN A 507 -10.18 -1.93 5.23
CA GLN A 507 -11.00 -2.84 4.44
C GLN A 507 -10.34 -4.22 4.41
N LYS A 508 -11.09 -5.24 3.99
CA LYS A 508 -10.57 -6.60 3.85
C LYS A 508 -9.39 -6.63 2.88
N VAL A 509 -8.23 -7.05 3.37
CA VAL A 509 -7.02 -7.27 2.57
C VAL A 509 -6.75 -8.76 2.49
N ILE A 510 -6.50 -9.26 1.28
CA ILE A 510 -6.12 -10.65 1.03
C ILE A 510 -4.74 -10.66 0.41
N SER A 511 -3.81 -11.43 0.97
CA SER A 511 -2.49 -11.64 0.40
C SER A 511 -2.58 -12.40 -0.93
N ARG A 512 -1.49 -12.49 -1.68
CA ARG A 512 -1.43 -13.36 -2.88
C ARG A 512 -1.40 -14.85 -2.53
N SER A 513 -0.91 -15.20 -1.34
CA SER A 513 -0.98 -16.58 -0.82
C SER A 513 -2.40 -16.99 -0.39
N GLY A 514 -3.36 -16.05 -0.37
CA GLY A 514 -4.76 -16.30 -0.06
C GLY A 514 -5.13 -16.09 1.41
N ASP A 515 -4.21 -15.57 2.23
CA ASP A 515 -4.46 -15.27 3.62
C ASP A 515 -5.22 -13.96 3.80
N GLU A 516 -6.12 -13.91 4.79
CA GLU A 516 -6.74 -12.68 5.24
C GLU A 516 -5.78 -11.94 6.16
N CYS A 517 -5.27 -10.80 5.68
CA CYS A 517 -4.27 -10.03 6.38
C CYS A 517 -4.84 -9.36 7.65
N VAL A 518 -3.95 -9.13 8.61
CA VAL A 518 -4.20 -8.41 9.87
C VAL A 518 -3.37 -7.12 9.89
N VAL A 519 -3.50 -6.31 10.94
CA VAL A 519 -2.47 -5.31 11.26
C VAL A 519 -1.57 -5.89 12.33
N ALA A 520 -0.27 -5.92 12.06
CA ALA A 520 0.75 -6.35 13.01
C ALA A 520 1.62 -5.17 13.43
N LEU A 521 2.06 -5.19 14.69
CA LEU A 521 3.08 -4.31 15.22
C LEU A 521 4.44 -4.99 15.05
N CYS A 522 5.10 -4.71 13.93
CA CYS A 522 6.33 -5.40 13.52
C CYS A 522 7.56 -4.53 13.72
N ASP A 523 8.66 -5.19 14.09
CA ASP A 523 9.99 -4.58 14.02
C ASP A 523 10.36 -4.32 12.55
N GLN A 524 10.67 -3.07 12.23
CA GLN A 524 10.93 -2.65 10.87
C GLN A 524 11.96 -1.53 10.80
N TRP A 525 12.82 -1.57 9.78
CA TRP A 525 13.62 -0.42 9.37
C TRP A 525 12.77 0.53 8.53
N PHE A 526 12.83 1.81 8.86
CA PHE A 526 12.10 2.85 8.15
C PHE A 526 12.97 4.06 7.86
N VAL A 527 12.64 4.77 6.78
CA VAL A 527 13.20 6.08 6.47
C VAL A 527 12.36 7.15 7.16
N ASP A 528 13.01 8.03 7.93
CA ASP A 528 12.36 9.10 8.68
C ASP A 528 12.14 10.35 7.81
N TYR A 529 11.24 10.27 6.83
CA TYR A 529 10.83 11.45 6.06
C TYR A 529 9.99 12.43 6.91
N GLY A 530 9.57 12.01 8.12
CA GLY A 530 8.90 12.85 9.12
C GLY A 530 9.81 13.91 9.74
N ASN A 531 11.13 13.77 9.59
CA ASN A 531 12.11 14.69 10.16
C ASN A 531 11.95 16.13 9.63
N GLU A 532 11.61 17.08 10.51
CA GLU A 532 11.30 18.46 10.12
C GLU A 532 12.45 19.20 9.39
N VAL A 533 13.71 18.91 9.74
CA VAL A 533 14.86 19.48 9.03
C VAL A 533 14.91 18.94 7.60
N TRP A 534 14.75 17.63 7.43
CA TRP A 534 14.77 17.01 6.11
C TRP A 534 13.55 17.37 5.25
N LYS A 535 12.37 17.53 5.86
CA LYS A 535 11.18 18.10 5.19
C LYS A 535 11.47 19.48 4.63
N THR A 536 12.12 20.33 5.44
CA THR A 536 12.50 21.69 5.04
C THR A 536 13.48 21.67 3.87
N ASP A 537 14.49 20.80 3.92
CA ASP A 537 15.43 20.61 2.83
C ASP A 537 14.72 20.15 1.54
N ALA A 538 13.80 19.18 1.64
CA ALA A 538 13.01 18.69 0.51
C ALA A 538 12.10 19.77 -0.09
N ARG A 539 11.48 20.63 0.73
CA ARG A 539 10.72 21.81 0.25
C ARG A 539 11.64 22.77 -0.51
N HIS A 540 12.85 22.99 -0.03
CA HIS A 540 13.80 23.87 -0.70
C HIS A 540 14.26 23.33 -2.08
N VAL A 541 14.36 22.01 -2.23
CA VAL A 541 14.56 21.39 -3.55
C VAL A 541 13.34 21.60 -4.44
N LEU A 542 12.13 21.37 -3.91
CA LEU A 542 10.88 21.52 -4.65
C LEU A 542 10.66 22.94 -5.19
N GLU A 543 11.06 23.98 -4.44
CA GLU A 543 11.00 25.39 -4.86
C GLU A 543 11.75 25.62 -6.19
N GLN A 544 12.86 24.91 -6.41
CA GLN A 544 13.71 25.06 -7.59
C GLN A 544 13.34 24.07 -8.70
N LEU A 545 12.62 23.01 -8.36
CA LEU A 545 12.19 21.97 -9.29
C LEU A 545 11.11 22.48 -10.24
N ASN A 546 11.31 22.29 -11.54
CA ASN A 546 10.25 22.51 -12.53
C ASN A 546 9.30 21.31 -12.58
N VAL A 547 8.04 21.52 -12.19
CA VAL A 547 7.00 20.47 -12.17
C VAL A 547 5.91 20.66 -13.23
N PHE A 548 6.11 21.58 -14.18
CA PHE A 548 5.27 21.83 -15.37
C PHE A 548 3.81 22.27 -15.13
N ASN A 549 3.24 22.09 -13.95
CA ASN A 549 1.90 22.57 -13.57
C ASN A 549 1.73 22.69 -12.05
N ASP A 550 0.80 23.55 -11.63
CA ASP A 550 0.56 23.84 -10.20
C ASP A 550 -0.13 22.70 -9.45
N GLU A 551 -0.95 21.88 -10.13
CA GLU A 551 -1.60 20.71 -9.52
C GLU A 551 -0.55 19.71 -9.02
N THR A 552 0.46 19.43 -9.85
CA THR A 552 1.58 18.55 -9.51
C THR A 552 2.40 19.13 -8.37
N ARG A 553 2.66 20.46 -8.38
CA ARG A 553 3.35 21.15 -7.27
C ARG A 553 2.61 20.97 -5.95
N LYS A 554 1.31 21.23 -5.94
CA LYS A 554 0.45 21.09 -4.76
C LYS A 554 0.41 19.65 -4.24
N ASN A 555 0.41 18.65 -5.14
CA ASN A 555 0.49 17.25 -4.73
C ASN A 555 1.82 16.93 -4.04
N PHE A 556 2.95 17.47 -4.52
CA PHE A 556 4.23 17.34 -3.80
C PHE A 556 4.19 18.02 -2.43
N GLU A 557 3.67 19.24 -2.33
CA GLU A 557 3.55 19.99 -1.06
C GLU A 557 2.72 19.21 -0.03
N VAL A 558 1.51 18.77 -0.43
CA VAL A 558 0.63 17.95 0.41
C VAL A 558 1.32 16.65 0.83
N THR A 559 2.04 16.00 -0.09
CA THR A 559 2.77 14.78 0.22
C THR A 559 3.87 15.06 1.23
N ILE A 560 4.71 16.08 1.04
CA ILE A 560 5.80 16.43 1.96
C ILE A 560 5.26 16.74 3.37
N ASP A 561 4.12 17.40 3.47
CA ASP A 561 3.51 17.75 4.75
C ASP A 561 3.01 16.49 5.50
N TRP A 562 2.29 15.60 4.80
CA TRP A 562 1.74 14.37 5.35
C TRP A 562 2.76 13.25 5.54
N LEU A 563 3.85 13.23 4.76
CA LEU A 563 4.80 12.14 4.78
C LEU A 563 5.52 12.08 6.13
N HIS A 564 5.50 10.90 6.75
CA HIS A 564 6.17 10.63 8.00
C HIS A 564 7.17 9.49 7.79
N GLU A 565 7.16 8.47 8.61
CA GLU A 565 8.07 7.35 8.48
C GLU A 565 7.59 6.38 7.39
N HIS A 566 8.50 6.01 6.50
CA HIS A 566 8.24 5.03 5.43
C HIS A 566 8.99 3.73 5.71
N ALA A 567 8.25 2.64 5.85
CA ALA A 567 8.77 1.29 5.93
C ALA A 567 9.68 0.96 4.73
N CYS A 568 10.99 0.82 4.94
CA CYS A 568 11.96 0.59 3.87
C CYS A 568 12.52 -0.83 3.83
N SER A 569 12.15 -1.68 4.79
CA SER A 569 12.56 -3.08 4.87
C SER A 569 11.39 -4.07 4.78
N ARG A 570 11.65 -5.24 4.21
CA ARG A 570 10.77 -6.42 4.14
C ARG A 570 11.56 -7.69 4.44
N SER A 571 10.89 -8.78 4.80
CA SER A 571 11.51 -10.07 5.11
C SER A 571 11.42 -11.10 3.97
N TYR A 572 10.73 -10.77 2.87
CA TYR A 572 10.53 -11.66 1.71
C TYR A 572 10.69 -10.93 0.37
N GLY A 573 10.87 -11.72 -0.69
CA GLY A 573 10.95 -11.26 -2.08
C GLY A 573 12.38 -11.03 -2.56
N LEU A 574 12.50 -10.45 -3.75
CA LEU A 574 13.77 -10.18 -4.43
C LEU A 574 14.23 -8.74 -4.20
N GLY A 575 15.50 -8.51 -3.89
CA GLY A 575 16.06 -7.16 -3.73
C GLY A 575 17.48 -7.17 -3.18
N THR A 576 17.99 -5.99 -2.81
CA THR A 576 19.25 -5.86 -2.06
C THR A 576 18.98 -6.08 -0.56
N LYS A 577 19.87 -6.79 0.14
CA LYS A 577 19.79 -6.95 1.60
C LYS A 577 20.25 -5.69 2.34
N VAL A 578 19.65 -5.42 3.50
CA VAL A 578 20.08 -4.33 4.37
C VAL A 578 21.50 -4.62 4.88
N PRO A 579 22.51 -3.75 4.65
CA PRO A 579 23.92 -4.08 4.85
C PRO A 579 24.33 -4.44 6.29
N TRP A 580 23.61 -3.89 7.27
CA TRP A 580 23.88 -4.10 8.70
C TRP A 580 22.89 -5.07 9.36
N ASP A 581 21.92 -5.58 8.60
CA ASP A 581 20.86 -6.46 9.10
C ASP A 581 20.29 -7.34 7.98
N GLU A 582 21.07 -8.35 7.57
CA GLU A 582 20.81 -9.14 6.36
C GLU A 582 19.56 -10.03 6.40
N GLN A 583 18.83 -10.05 7.53
CA GLN A 583 17.50 -10.68 7.61
C GLN A 583 16.44 -9.89 6.82
N TYR A 584 16.70 -8.61 6.58
CA TYR A 584 15.81 -7.73 5.83
C TYR A 584 16.33 -7.43 4.42
N LEU A 585 15.39 -7.34 3.49
CA LEU A 585 15.60 -6.78 2.16
C LEU A 585 15.08 -5.35 2.10
N ILE A 586 15.72 -4.54 1.26
CA ILE A 586 15.26 -3.20 0.92
C ILE A 586 14.05 -3.33 -0.02
N GLU A 587 13.01 -2.53 0.24
CA GLU A 587 11.81 -2.50 -0.60
C GLU A 587 11.97 -1.58 -1.83
N SER A 588 11.18 -1.84 -2.86
CA SER A 588 11.35 -1.28 -4.21
C SER A 588 11.19 0.24 -4.33
N LEU A 589 10.45 0.91 -3.46
CA LEU A 589 10.31 2.37 -3.48
C LEU A 589 11.50 3.05 -2.78
N SER A 590 12.32 2.31 -2.04
CA SER A 590 13.46 2.83 -1.28
C SER A 590 14.80 2.58 -1.98
N ASP A 591 14.95 1.49 -2.74
CA ASP A 591 16.11 1.23 -3.61
C ASP A 591 16.04 1.94 -4.98
N SER A 592 14.93 2.64 -5.25
CA SER A 592 14.65 3.28 -6.55
C SER A 592 14.80 4.80 -6.55
N THR A 593 15.41 5.41 -5.53
CA THR A 593 15.32 6.86 -5.33
C THR A 593 16.44 7.67 -6.00
N ILE A 594 17.64 7.11 -6.15
CA ILE A 594 18.83 7.78 -6.71
C ILE A 594 19.60 6.98 -7.77
N TYR A 595 19.02 5.87 -8.28
CA TYR A 595 19.64 5.00 -9.27
C TYR A 595 20.03 5.68 -10.59
N MET A 596 19.52 6.89 -10.84
CA MET A 596 19.91 7.69 -12.00
C MET A 596 21.39 8.04 -11.96
N ALA A 597 22.01 8.12 -10.78
CA ALA A 597 23.45 8.27 -10.64
C ALA A 597 24.18 7.02 -11.16
N TYR A 598 23.66 5.82 -10.89
CA TYR A 598 24.22 4.56 -11.38
C TYR A 598 24.18 4.45 -12.92
N TYR A 599 23.15 4.97 -13.60
CA TYR A 599 23.12 5.03 -15.07
C TYR A 599 24.38 5.69 -15.67
N THR A 600 24.95 6.69 -14.98
CA THR A 600 26.11 7.43 -15.48
C THR A 600 27.36 6.55 -15.59
N VAL A 601 27.47 5.51 -14.76
CA VAL A 601 28.66 4.66 -14.66
C VAL A 601 28.44 3.20 -15.07
N ALA A 602 27.19 2.75 -15.21
CA ALA A 602 26.86 1.35 -15.53
C ALA A 602 27.65 0.79 -16.73
N HIS A 603 27.71 1.52 -17.86
CA HIS A 603 28.44 1.09 -19.06
C HIS A 603 29.97 0.90 -18.88
N LEU A 604 30.55 1.42 -17.79
CA LEU A 604 31.95 1.22 -17.44
C LEU A 604 32.13 0.00 -16.54
N LEU A 605 31.18 -0.24 -15.64
CA LEU A 605 31.22 -1.29 -14.63
C LEU A 605 30.79 -2.65 -15.18
N GLN A 606 29.70 -2.71 -15.93
CA GLN A 606 29.12 -3.93 -16.48
C GLN A 606 29.21 -3.97 -18.02
N ALA A 607 29.32 -5.17 -18.58
CA ALA A 607 29.36 -5.36 -20.02
C ALA A 607 27.98 -5.05 -20.67
N PRO A 608 27.93 -4.53 -21.91
CA PRO A 608 26.68 -4.14 -22.58
C PRO A 608 25.62 -5.24 -22.76
N ASP A 609 26.04 -6.50 -22.75
CA ASP A 609 25.20 -7.69 -22.90
C ASP A 609 24.90 -8.38 -21.56
N SER A 610 25.32 -7.80 -20.42
CA SER A 610 25.11 -8.33 -19.07
C SER A 610 24.20 -7.41 -18.27
N PHE A 611 22.90 -7.72 -18.31
CA PHE A 611 21.91 -7.06 -17.47
C PHE A 611 22.14 -7.35 -15.98
N ASP A 612 22.59 -8.57 -15.68
CA ASP A 612 22.88 -9.07 -14.34
C ASP A 612 24.25 -8.64 -13.80
N GLY A 613 24.99 -7.79 -14.52
CA GLY A 613 26.27 -7.24 -14.04
C GLY A 613 27.37 -8.26 -13.75
N LYS A 614 27.21 -9.54 -14.14
CA LYS A 614 28.20 -10.59 -13.90
C LYS A 614 29.39 -10.52 -14.87
N LYS A 615 29.20 -9.95 -16.06
CA LYS A 615 30.30 -9.71 -17.00
C LYS A 615 30.90 -8.32 -16.75
N ILE A 616 32.21 -8.31 -16.52
CA ILE A 616 32.98 -7.09 -16.22
C ILE A 616 32.99 -6.15 -17.42
N GLY A 617 32.74 -4.87 -17.16
CA GLY A 617 32.72 -3.81 -18.16
C GLY A 617 34.11 -3.26 -18.52
N SER A 618 34.10 -2.18 -19.32
CA SER A 618 35.32 -1.61 -19.91
C SER A 618 36.30 -0.96 -18.91
N ALA A 619 35.89 -0.71 -17.67
CA ALA A 619 36.78 -0.22 -16.61
C ALA A 619 37.60 -1.33 -15.94
N ASN A 620 37.31 -2.60 -16.21
CA ASN A 620 37.98 -3.76 -15.59
C ASN A 620 37.97 -3.71 -14.05
N ILE A 621 36.86 -3.29 -13.45
CA ILE A 621 36.63 -3.26 -12.01
C ILE A 621 35.76 -4.44 -11.63
N HIS A 622 36.18 -5.22 -10.64
CA HIS A 622 35.38 -6.30 -10.07
C HIS A 622 34.37 -5.76 -9.04
N PRO A 623 33.15 -6.31 -8.93
CA PRO A 623 32.14 -5.81 -7.98
C PRO A 623 32.64 -5.73 -6.53
N SER A 624 33.48 -6.68 -6.10
CA SER A 624 34.07 -6.70 -4.76
C SER A 624 35.02 -5.53 -4.47
N GLN A 625 35.51 -4.82 -5.50
CA GLN A 625 36.35 -3.64 -5.34
C GLN A 625 35.53 -2.34 -5.17
N MET A 626 34.22 -2.39 -5.43
CA MET A 626 33.31 -1.25 -5.26
C MET A 626 32.92 -1.08 -3.79
N THR A 627 33.86 -0.59 -2.98
CA THR A 627 33.64 -0.30 -1.55
C THR A 627 32.87 1.02 -1.37
N ILE A 628 32.41 1.27 -0.14
CA ILE A 628 31.76 2.55 0.23
C ILE A 628 32.66 3.74 -0.15
N ASP A 629 33.96 3.66 0.10
CA ASP A 629 34.89 4.75 -0.19
C ASP A 629 35.12 4.94 -1.70
N VAL A 630 35.14 3.86 -2.48
CA VAL A 630 35.22 3.94 -3.95
C VAL A 630 33.98 4.63 -4.52
N TRP A 631 32.79 4.31 -4.02
CA TRP A 631 31.56 5.01 -4.40
C TRP A 631 31.56 6.48 -3.95
N ASN A 632 32.06 6.77 -2.73
CA ASN A 632 32.25 8.14 -2.24
C ASN A 632 33.14 8.93 -3.18
N TYR A 633 34.24 8.35 -3.66
CA TYR A 633 35.10 9.01 -4.63
C TYR A 633 34.35 9.32 -5.92
N ILE A 634 33.58 8.39 -6.47
CA ILE A 634 32.88 8.61 -7.74
C ILE A 634 31.83 9.72 -7.62
N PHE A 635 31.07 9.75 -6.53
CA PHE A 635 29.87 10.59 -6.40
C PHE A 635 30.02 11.85 -5.53
N PHE A 636 31.06 11.96 -4.72
CA PHE A 636 31.36 13.14 -3.91
C PHE A 636 32.66 13.81 -4.38
N THR A 637 32.58 15.13 -4.58
CA THR A 637 33.65 15.94 -5.18
C THR A 637 34.79 16.25 -4.22
N ASP A 638 34.55 16.14 -2.92
CA ASP A 638 35.49 16.45 -1.84
C ASP A 638 36.33 15.25 -1.38
N VAL A 639 36.14 14.07 -1.97
CA VAL A 639 36.90 12.86 -1.64
C VAL A 639 38.17 12.78 -2.48
N LEU A 640 39.33 12.69 -1.81
CA LEU A 640 40.63 12.60 -2.47
C LEU A 640 40.99 11.15 -2.79
N TYR A 641 41.68 10.92 -3.92
CA TYR A 641 42.08 9.55 -4.29
C TYR A 641 43.07 8.96 -3.26
N SER A 642 43.93 9.81 -2.71
CA SER A 642 44.93 9.43 -1.70
C SER A 642 44.34 8.92 -0.39
N SER A 643 43.04 9.13 -0.12
CA SER A 643 42.37 8.56 1.06
C SER A 643 41.76 7.18 0.81
N LEU A 644 41.80 6.66 -0.41
CA LEU A 644 41.20 5.37 -0.77
C LEU A 644 42.17 4.22 -0.49
N ASN A 645 41.66 3.14 0.09
CA ASN A 645 42.34 1.85 0.12
C ASN A 645 41.82 0.97 -1.02
N THR A 646 42.37 1.13 -2.23
CA THR A 646 41.95 0.40 -3.42
C THR A 646 43.12 0.16 -4.37
N ASP A 647 43.05 -0.94 -5.12
CA ASP A 647 43.96 -1.30 -6.21
C ASP A 647 43.46 -0.77 -7.57
N ILE A 648 42.28 -0.13 -7.63
CA ILE A 648 41.79 0.53 -8.84
C ILE A 648 42.60 1.80 -9.09
N SER A 649 43.11 1.98 -10.31
CA SER A 649 43.90 3.16 -10.66
C SER A 649 43.07 4.46 -10.58
N GLN A 650 43.74 5.55 -10.20
CA GLN A 650 43.13 6.88 -10.15
C GLN A 650 42.51 7.29 -11.49
N SER A 651 43.19 7.04 -12.61
CA SER A 651 42.69 7.38 -13.95
C SER A 651 41.39 6.66 -14.29
N THR A 652 41.22 5.42 -13.83
CA THR A 652 39.97 4.67 -14.01
C THR A 652 38.86 5.27 -13.15
N LEU A 653 39.10 5.54 -11.87
CA LEU A 653 38.08 6.17 -11.01
C LEU A 653 37.71 7.58 -11.44
N ASP A 654 38.68 8.36 -11.94
CA ASP A 654 38.46 9.69 -12.51
C ASP A 654 37.55 9.63 -13.73
N ARG A 655 37.64 8.56 -14.55
CA ARG A 655 36.74 8.35 -15.68
C ARG A 655 35.30 8.12 -15.22
N LEU A 656 35.08 7.29 -14.19
CA LEU A 656 33.74 7.08 -13.62
C LEU A 656 33.19 8.36 -13.01
N ARG A 657 34.00 9.06 -12.22
CA ARG A 657 33.67 10.36 -11.63
C ARG A 657 33.31 11.38 -12.72
N ASN A 658 34.07 11.46 -13.81
CA ASN A 658 33.81 12.38 -14.92
C ASN A 658 32.47 12.10 -15.62
N GLU A 659 32.11 10.83 -15.84
CA GLU A 659 30.78 10.47 -16.36
C GLU A 659 29.66 11.00 -15.46
N PHE A 660 29.76 10.75 -14.15
CA PHE A 660 28.78 11.29 -13.21
C PHE A 660 28.73 12.81 -13.22
N GLN A 661 29.90 13.47 -13.12
CA GLN A 661 29.96 14.93 -13.02
C GLN A 661 29.41 15.65 -14.26
N TYR A 662 29.61 15.07 -15.45
CA TYR A 662 29.09 15.61 -16.71
C TYR A 662 27.58 15.42 -16.85
N TRP A 663 27.08 14.20 -16.58
CA TRP A 663 25.66 13.88 -16.80
C TRP A 663 24.74 14.44 -15.70
N TYR A 664 25.17 14.45 -14.45
CA TYR A 664 24.35 14.92 -13.33
C TYR A 664 24.35 16.46 -13.22
N PRO A 665 23.22 17.09 -12.87
CA PRO A 665 21.99 16.52 -12.30
C PRO A 665 21.02 15.93 -13.35
N VAL A 666 19.99 15.20 -12.94
CA VAL A 666 18.90 14.78 -13.85
C VAL A 666 18.16 16.01 -14.37
N ASP A 667 18.12 16.21 -15.70
CA ASP A 667 17.45 17.37 -16.30
C ASP A 667 15.94 17.17 -16.39
N LEU A 668 15.50 15.95 -16.70
CA LEU A 668 14.08 15.60 -16.79
C LEU A 668 13.83 14.20 -16.26
N ARG A 669 12.82 14.05 -15.40
CA ARG A 669 12.23 12.76 -15.06
C ARG A 669 10.74 12.76 -15.39
N SER A 670 10.31 11.86 -16.26
CA SER A 670 8.90 11.77 -16.69
C SER A 670 8.24 10.54 -16.09
N SER A 671 7.03 10.69 -15.55
CA SER A 671 6.32 9.60 -14.86
C SER A 671 4.79 9.78 -14.91
N GLY A 672 4.05 8.70 -14.63
CA GLY A 672 2.65 8.79 -14.24
C GLY A 672 2.47 9.57 -12.93
N LYS A 673 1.32 10.23 -12.79
CA LYS A 673 0.95 11.04 -11.61
C LYS A 673 0.82 10.23 -10.32
N ASP A 674 0.63 8.92 -10.44
CA ASP A 674 0.58 7.95 -9.33
C ASP A 674 1.90 7.84 -8.55
N LEU A 675 3.04 8.19 -9.16
CA LEU A 675 4.35 8.18 -8.49
C LEU A 675 4.72 9.49 -7.78
N VAL A 676 3.90 10.55 -7.92
CA VAL A 676 4.10 11.83 -7.21
C VAL A 676 4.09 11.65 -5.69
N PRO A 677 3.07 11.02 -5.07
CA PRO A 677 2.96 10.92 -3.62
C PRO A 677 3.94 9.92 -2.97
N ASN A 678 4.78 9.24 -3.75
CA ASN A 678 5.72 8.23 -3.24
C ASN A 678 7.10 8.40 -3.89
N HIS A 679 7.46 7.57 -4.87
CA HIS A 679 8.76 7.46 -5.53
C HIS A 679 9.38 8.82 -5.94
N LEU A 680 8.62 9.71 -6.58
CA LEU A 680 9.17 11.02 -6.98
C LEU A 680 9.48 11.89 -5.76
N THR A 681 8.60 11.88 -4.75
CA THR A 681 8.85 12.60 -3.48
C THR A 681 10.06 12.00 -2.77
N TYR A 682 10.15 10.67 -2.65
CA TYR A 682 11.30 9.98 -2.03
C TYR A 682 12.60 10.28 -2.77
N SER A 683 12.56 10.38 -4.10
CA SER A 683 13.71 10.81 -4.89
C SER A 683 14.22 12.18 -4.47
N LEU A 684 13.35 13.17 -4.23
CA LEU A 684 13.76 14.50 -3.73
C LEU A 684 14.47 14.41 -2.38
N TYR A 685 13.86 13.70 -1.42
CA TYR A 685 14.44 13.49 -0.10
C TYR A 685 15.83 12.84 -0.15
N ASN A 686 15.97 11.76 -0.93
CA ASN A 686 17.24 11.03 -1.00
C ASN A 686 18.33 11.82 -1.75
N HIS A 687 17.97 12.60 -2.77
CA HIS A 687 18.93 13.49 -3.44
C HIS A 687 19.49 14.54 -2.48
N VAL A 688 18.63 15.17 -1.67
CA VAL A 688 19.10 16.19 -0.72
C VAL A 688 19.84 15.59 0.48
N ALA A 689 19.54 14.34 0.86
CA ALA A 689 20.30 13.65 1.90
C ALA A 689 21.73 13.30 1.48
N LEU A 690 21.92 12.87 0.22
CA LEU A 690 23.25 12.46 -0.27
C LEU A 690 24.09 13.61 -0.80
N TRP A 691 23.47 14.60 -1.45
CA TRP A 691 24.16 15.79 -1.95
C TRP A 691 23.53 17.05 -1.32
N PRO A 692 23.79 17.34 -0.04
CA PRO A 692 23.10 18.40 0.70
C PRO A 692 23.53 19.81 0.29
N LYS A 693 24.73 19.97 -0.29
CA LYS A 693 25.26 21.27 -0.69
C LYS A 693 24.63 21.70 -2.00
N LYS A 694 23.88 22.81 -1.97
CA LYS A 694 23.28 23.40 -3.17
C LYS A 694 24.32 23.75 -4.23
N GLU A 695 25.52 24.16 -3.82
CA GLU A 695 26.61 24.51 -4.76
C GLU A 695 27.06 23.32 -5.61
N ASP A 696 26.83 22.08 -5.16
CA ASP A 696 27.18 20.87 -5.92
C ASP A 696 26.27 20.66 -7.14
N ASN A 697 25.11 21.36 -7.21
CA ASN A 697 24.16 21.33 -8.31
C ASN A 697 23.75 19.89 -8.72
N ARG A 698 23.52 19.01 -7.74
CA ARG A 698 23.18 17.59 -7.96
C ARG A 698 21.70 17.26 -7.81
N TRP A 699 20.86 18.22 -7.47
CA TRP A 699 19.42 18.01 -7.32
C TRP A 699 18.70 17.93 -8.66
N PRO A 700 17.61 17.15 -8.77
CA PRO A 700 16.84 17.06 -10.00
C PRO A 700 16.31 18.43 -10.46
N LYS A 701 16.36 18.70 -11.77
CA LYS A 701 15.91 19.98 -12.33
C LYS A 701 14.43 20.02 -12.68
N ALA A 702 13.88 18.92 -13.20
CA ALA A 702 12.48 18.91 -13.63
C ALA A 702 11.82 17.52 -13.54
N PHE A 703 10.61 17.47 -12.98
CA PHE A 703 9.74 16.28 -12.92
C PHE A 703 8.45 16.54 -13.69
N ARG A 704 8.11 15.68 -14.65
CA ARG A 704 6.88 15.81 -15.44
C ARG A 704 5.93 14.65 -15.16
N ALA A 705 4.78 14.97 -14.56
CA ALA A 705 3.71 14.01 -14.31
C ALA A 705 2.69 13.98 -15.45
N ASN A 706 2.30 12.79 -15.92
CA ASN A 706 1.20 12.58 -16.87
C ASN A 706 0.05 11.77 -16.27
N GLY A 707 -1.16 11.89 -16.84
CA GLY A 707 -2.30 11.04 -16.49
C GLY A 707 -2.11 9.59 -16.94
N HIS A 708 -3.01 8.70 -16.51
CA HIS A 708 -3.07 7.34 -17.01
C HIS A 708 -3.58 7.30 -18.45
N LEU A 709 -3.03 6.40 -19.26
CA LEU A 709 -3.45 6.19 -20.63
C LEU A 709 -4.87 5.57 -20.66
N ARG A 710 -5.70 6.05 -21.59
CA ARG A 710 -7.00 5.44 -21.93
C ARG A 710 -6.92 4.85 -23.32
N LEU A 711 -7.61 3.74 -23.56
CA LEU A 711 -7.71 3.11 -24.87
C LEU A 711 -9.17 3.13 -25.31
N ASN A 712 -9.47 3.82 -26.42
CA ASN A 712 -10.84 4.04 -26.89
C ASN A 712 -11.77 4.60 -25.81
N ASP A 713 -11.28 5.62 -25.07
CA ASP A 713 -11.95 6.27 -23.93
C ASP A 713 -12.22 5.39 -22.70
N GLU A 714 -11.78 4.13 -22.72
CA GLU A 714 -11.90 3.19 -21.60
C GLU A 714 -10.62 3.12 -20.77
N LYS A 715 -10.76 2.71 -19.51
CA LYS A 715 -9.62 2.32 -18.70
C LYS A 715 -8.98 1.07 -19.32
N VAL A 716 -7.65 1.05 -19.39
CA VAL A 716 -6.92 -0.14 -19.84
C VAL A 716 -6.96 -1.16 -18.69
N HIS A 717 -7.68 -2.26 -18.90
CA HIS A 717 -7.68 -3.45 -18.05
C HIS A 717 -7.01 -4.59 -18.82
N ASN A 718 -6.43 -5.56 -18.10
CA ASN A 718 -5.90 -6.78 -18.70
C ASN A 718 -7.02 -7.65 -19.31
#